data_AF-A0A4S3ZZZ1-F1
#
_entry.id   AF-A0A4S3ZZZ1-F1
#
_cell.length_a   1.000
_cell.length_b   1.000
_cell.length_c   1.000
_cell.angle_alpha   90.00
_cell.angle_beta   90.00
_cell.angle_gamma   90.00
#
_symmetry.space_group_name_H-M   'P 1'
#
loop_
_entity.id
_entity.type
_entity.pdbx_description
1 polymer ?
#
loop_
_entity_poly.entity_id
_entity_poly.type
_entity_poly.pdbx_seq_one_letter_code
_entity_poly.pdbx_strand_id
1 'polypeptide(L)'
;MKKIIFTLFVTLLLPEISFTLATAQVFRVKPYKVTSSRPFQPRQGPDKSCDNNTATIYLSEWSKTGIPDTLDYYFFQVPNISSIEYTPRHDGATKGRWGEVEIWAATDYPFQFQPLTTVNWQQTQNVKVLSLPGPGVDNPVVIRFIVKSGYGNFSSVAEMAFYSSQPQIDPKPDSFSIEAGSVAHLDDLKLPVSSASASNYQANEGISLSFDGKRSTLYHSNHTHKALPYSLVYNFSTADKMDYIVYHPRQDGNRNGIFGRIKVEARTANGNYQTVVENYDCGFKNTSAMIPFSHSFKQPAQVRITVLSGYNNFASIAEIEFYQKREPTDQYLTIFTDRLYSDLRSGITANDINAISDPFFKKLALHLLDKADPKKFRVQHYQAVPSPLKTKTILQNTYEYSCYQNPTGIAFENNAIAIVFVTDYNASKGSVSLKIKDFANETDAKESIYFLKPGLNKFTVTNSGLAYIEYNSDIPDLPDVKINITTGTVNGFLSATSSFQEWQKTLLNKAYPKVDLVGKHIGINILKEPLIQNTLFKGPELIQKWDSIIAIQFHQMGLVKYNLVPPNRLFAWIESKGGYYASNHHAHFDLSWNQNALTSPHQLDIWAIANRFGQQNQFPNGLKWTGTFEVTNMIYSAYTSYILSHSRLTRLETTDDPYLGTRLTGNLYNSYYNEVGLKQKNIMSRSNIFERLLPFWQLQLYYSIAGAGMNAPTLEQVIANNNIGGNTDYANWLGIITQSIRNAPYNGKPVSNGQQMMNFVKYASDAVQQDLTDFFIKSGFLIPFDAVVNDYTPGKITITQANIEATKAYIAAKKYPKPRSPVLHYITARNMYMYKNNLNPEGTINTGFTIDNTIAPGKTYYRIAHTVWKNAVAFETITADKKVLFVTTYATGDLTGKTTLVYFPKNAGNIYAVGADGTRLPILSRFQPESVTKTIPDKPNEFEDTYSDTTIKIWPNPARNSFKIAADSTIFKRATMINTKGQPVKQFSLNGTKSISVTNLPIGTYLIVLERNDHSKIIKKIVINRP
;
A
#
# COMPACT_ATOMS: atom_id res chain seq x y z
N MET A 1 71.00 46.08 58.41
CA MET A 1 72.28 45.78 57.74
C MET A 1 72.04 45.89 56.24
N LYS A 2 72.42 47.04 55.65
CA LYS A 2 73.54 47.25 54.70
C LYS A 2 73.28 46.60 53.32
N LYS A 3 72.92 47.32 52.23
CA LYS A 3 73.74 48.24 51.38
C LYS A 3 75.07 47.56 50.96
N ILE A 4 75.55 47.44 49.71
CA ILE A 4 75.46 48.15 48.40
C ILE A 4 76.11 47.21 47.33
N ILE A 5 75.89 47.45 46.02
CA ILE A 5 76.89 47.59 44.89
C ILE A 5 76.14 47.27 43.56
N PHE A 6 76.25 47.93 42.38
CA PHE A 6 76.84 49.16 41.82
C PHE A 6 76.13 49.41 40.45
N THR A 7 75.97 50.69 40.10
CA THR A 7 75.99 51.40 38.79
C THR A 7 75.91 50.63 37.44
N LEU A 8 75.01 51.03 36.50
CA LEU A 8 75.26 51.67 35.17
C LEU A 8 74.00 51.68 34.24
N PHE A 9 73.86 52.78 33.47
CA PHE A 9 73.04 53.06 32.27
C PHE A 9 71.50 52.91 32.28
N VAL A 10 70.82 54.06 32.12
CA VAL A 10 69.40 54.21 31.82
C VAL A 10 69.21 54.26 30.29
N THR A 11 68.48 53.29 29.74
CA THR A 11 67.91 53.33 28.40
C THR A 11 66.40 53.45 28.54
N LEU A 12 65.82 54.58 28.13
CA LEU A 12 64.38 54.81 28.04
C LEU A 12 63.88 54.28 26.69
N LEU A 13 63.08 53.22 26.72
CA LEU A 13 62.18 52.80 25.62
C LEU A 13 60.90 52.26 26.27
N LEU A 14 59.81 53.01 26.08
CA LEU A 14 58.44 52.62 26.44
C LEU A 14 58.02 51.39 25.61
N PRO A 15 57.43 50.33 26.20
CA PRO A 15 56.69 49.33 25.44
C PRO A 15 55.20 49.70 25.38
N GLU A 16 54.69 49.72 24.14
CA GLU A 16 53.28 49.81 23.79
C GLU A 16 52.47 48.64 24.38
N ILE A 17 51.30 48.96 24.91
CA ILE A 17 50.29 47.99 25.33
C ILE A 17 49.62 47.45 24.05
N SER A 18 49.93 46.21 23.69
CA SER A 18 49.19 45.47 22.65
C SER A 18 48.03 44.69 23.30
N PHE A 19 46.80 45.15 23.09
CA PHE A 19 45.59 44.36 23.33
C PHE A 19 45.52 43.22 22.30
N THR A 20 45.65 41.98 22.73
CA THR A 20 45.32 40.80 21.93
C THR A 20 43.80 40.60 21.94
N LEU A 21 43.15 40.85 20.79
CA LEU A 21 41.77 40.44 20.54
C LEU A 21 41.68 38.91 20.60
N ALA A 22 40.93 38.37 21.56
CA ALA A 22 40.53 36.97 21.55
C ALA A 22 39.62 36.70 20.34
N THR A 23 40.01 35.77 19.46
CA THR A 23 39.15 35.31 18.37
C THR A 23 37.98 34.52 18.96
N ALA A 24 36.75 34.93 18.66
CA ALA A 24 35.56 34.20 19.09
C ALA A 24 35.56 32.79 18.49
N GLN A 25 35.39 31.76 19.33
CA GLN A 25 35.31 30.37 18.90
C GLN A 25 34.07 30.17 18.01
N VAL A 26 34.24 29.58 16.84
CA VAL A 26 33.15 29.24 15.90
C VAL A 26 33.05 27.72 15.72
N PHE A 27 31.83 27.21 15.57
CA PHE A 27 31.54 25.78 15.48
C PHE A 27 30.94 25.47 14.12
N ARG A 28 31.50 24.51 13.37
CA ARG A 28 30.89 24.02 12.13
C ARG A 28 29.61 23.24 12.48
N VAL A 29 28.49 23.62 11.88
CA VAL A 29 27.19 22.96 12.05
C VAL A 29 26.81 22.21 10.79
N LYS A 30 25.99 21.16 10.92
CA LYS A 30 25.67 20.26 9.82
C LYS A 30 24.18 20.29 9.49
N PRO A 31 23.81 20.56 8.22
CA PRO A 31 22.45 20.32 7.79
C PRO A 31 22.15 18.81 7.84
N TYR A 32 20.95 18.44 8.27
CA TYR A 32 20.54 17.03 8.30
C TYR A 32 19.95 16.57 6.96
N LYS A 33 19.61 17.52 6.07
CA LYS A 33 19.05 17.27 4.75
C LYS A 33 19.42 18.41 3.81
N VAL A 34 19.57 18.10 2.53
CA VAL A 34 19.70 19.08 1.45
C VAL A 34 18.80 18.68 0.28
N THR A 35 18.11 19.64 -0.33
CA THR A 35 17.31 19.40 -1.54
C THR A 35 17.68 20.37 -2.65
N SER A 36 17.49 19.94 -3.90
CA SER A 36 17.62 20.80 -5.08
C SER A 36 16.31 20.81 -5.88
N SER A 37 16.00 21.96 -6.47
CA SER A 37 14.90 22.11 -7.44
C SER A 37 15.21 21.50 -8.81
N ARG A 38 16.47 21.15 -9.07
CA ARG A 38 16.94 20.62 -10.35
C ARG A 38 17.28 19.14 -10.26
N PRO A 39 17.04 18.37 -11.34
CA PRO A 39 17.59 17.03 -11.45
C PRO A 39 19.11 17.10 -11.50
N PHE A 40 19.75 16.03 -11.07
CA PHE A 40 21.20 15.97 -10.88
C PHE A 40 21.81 14.74 -11.55
N GLN A 41 23.13 14.79 -11.75
CA GLN A 41 23.87 13.66 -12.31
C GLN A 41 23.80 12.43 -11.39
N PRO A 42 23.76 11.20 -11.95
CA PRO A 42 23.82 9.99 -11.14
C PRO A 42 25.00 10.04 -10.15
N ARG A 43 24.72 9.75 -8.87
CA ARG A 43 25.68 9.77 -7.73
C ARG A 43 26.22 11.15 -7.33
N GLN A 44 25.71 12.24 -7.91
CA GLN A 44 26.10 13.62 -7.61
C GLN A 44 24.91 14.43 -7.09
N GLY A 45 24.18 13.86 -6.13
CA GLY A 45 23.00 14.45 -5.52
C GLY A 45 23.32 15.60 -4.56
N PRO A 46 22.31 16.37 -4.11
CA PRO A 46 22.50 17.51 -3.22
C PRO A 46 23.16 17.15 -1.88
N ASP A 47 23.03 15.91 -1.43
CA ASP A 47 23.71 15.37 -0.25
C ASP A 47 25.24 15.47 -0.34
N LYS A 48 25.80 15.44 -1.55
CA LYS A 48 27.25 15.61 -1.80
C LYS A 48 27.75 17.03 -1.60
N SER A 49 26.87 17.98 -1.32
CA SER A 49 27.24 19.36 -1.01
C SER A 49 27.40 19.64 0.48
N CYS A 50 27.25 18.62 1.34
CA CYS A 50 27.48 18.75 2.78
C CYS A 50 28.03 17.47 3.42
N ASP A 51 28.78 16.65 2.67
CA ASP A 51 29.25 15.34 3.10
C ASP A 51 30.66 15.36 3.72
N ASN A 52 31.24 16.54 3.94
CA ASN A 52 32.61 16.77 4.40
C ASN A 52 33.69 16.22 3.45
N ASN A 53 33.40 16.04 2.17
CA ASN A 53 34.35 15.54 1.19
C ASN A 53 34.40 16.43 -0.07
N THR A 54 35.43 17.27 -0.20
CA THR A 54 35.58 18.17 -1.35
C THR A 54 35.88 17.46 -2.68
N ALA A 55 36.07 16.13 -2.68
CA ALA A 55 36.23 15.32 -3.89
C ALA A 55 34.89 14.84 -4.47
N THR A 56 33.83 14.82 -3.68
CA THR A 56 32.46 14.60 -4.16
C THR A 56 31.83 15.94 -4.52
N ILE A 57 30.84 15.92 -5.42
CA ILE A 57 30.14 17.13 -5.86
C ILE A 57 28.65 16.86 -6.03
N TYR A 58 27.84 17.87 -5.69
CA TYR A 58 26.54 18.05 -6.28
C TYR A 58 26.70 18.64 -7.70
N LEU A 59 25.94 18.13 -8.67
CA LEU A 59 25.93 18.68 -10.03
C LEU A 59 24.57 18.50 -10.71
N SER A 60 23.99 19.60 -11.18
CA SER A 60 22.77 19.61 -11.99
C SER A 60 22.93 18.79 -13.29
N GLU A 61 21.85 18.17 -13.77
CA GLU A 61 21.85 17.29 -14.94
C GLU A 61 22.27 18.01 -16.24
N TRP A 62 23.09 17.37 -17.08
CA TRP A 62 23.68 17.95 -18.30
C TRP A 62 22.66 18.14 -19.41
N SER A 63 21.64 17.27 -19.44
CA SER A 63 20.62 17.18 -20.48
C SER A 63 19.49 18.21 -20.30
N LYS A 64 19.52 18.99 -19.20
CA LYS A 64 18.47 19.93 -18.81
C LYS A 64 19.07 21.26 -18.37
N THR A 65 18.23 22.28 -18.31
CA THR A 65 18.63 23.60 -17.80
C THR A 65 18.94 23.50 -16.30
N GLY A 66 20.18 23.83 -15.92
CA GLY A 66 20.65 23.73 -14.53
C GLY A 66 20.41 24.98 -13.68
N ILE A 67 20.05 26.12 -14.28
CA ILE A 67 19.83 27.42 -13.61
C ILE A 67 18.51 28.04 -14.11
N PRO A 68 17.72 28.74 -13.28
CA PRO A 68 17.96 28.98 -11.86
C PRO A 68 17.85 27.71 -11.04
N ASP A 69 18.74 27.50 -10.09
CA ASP A 69 18.64 26.39 -9.14
C ASP A 69 18.24 26.91 -7.76
N THR A 70 17.67 26.05 -6.93
CA THR A 70 17.32 26.35 -5.55
C THR A 70 17.79 25.20 -4.70
N LEU A 71 18.80 25.45 -3.86
CA LEU A 71 19.28 24.50 -2.87
C LEU A 71 18.82 24.92 -1.48
N ASP A 72 18.14 24.02 -0.78
CA ASP A 72 17.69 24.22 0.59
C ASP A 72 18.48 23.31 1.52
N TYR A 73 19.15 23.90 2.52
CA TYR A 73 19.89 23.22 3.58
C TYR A 73 19.10 23.30 4.88
N TYR A 74 18.77 22.15 5.46
CA TYR A 74 17.85 22.06 6.60
C TYR A 74 18.61 21.77 7.90
N PHE A 75 18.27 22.49 8.97
CA PHE A 75 18.98 22.46 10.25
C PHE A 75 18.06 22.11 11.42
N PHE A 76 18.65 21.54 12.47
CA PHE A 76 17.96 21.17 13.70
C PHE A 76 18.75 21.67 14.91
N GLN A 77 18.10 22.46 15.77
CA GLN A 77 18.67 23.00 17.01
C GLN A 77 20.08 23.60 16.83
N VAL A 78 20.25 24.36 15.76
CA VAL A 78 21.42 25.21 15.54
C VAL A 78 21.13 26.56 16.20
N PRO A 79 21.92 27.00 17.20
CA PRO A 79 21.65 28.27 17.90
C PRO A 79 21.63 29.47 16.96
N ASN A 80 22.64 29.58 16.10
CA ASN A 80 22.71 30.57 15.05
C ASN A 80 23.59 30.10 13.87
N ILE A 81 23.46 30.72 12.71
CA ILE A 81 24.44 30.61 11.62
C ILE A 81 25.00 32.01 11.37
N SER A 82 26.30 32.21 11.64
CA SER A 82 27.01 33.48 11.49
C SER A 82 27.89 33.56 10.24
N SER A 83 28.30 32.41 9.67
CA SER A 83 29.13 32.37 8.47
C SER A 83 28.83 31.15 7.62
N ILE A 84 29.02 31.29 6.31
CA ILE A 84 28.79 30.27 5.27
C ILE A 84 30.04 30.17 4.39
N GLU A 85 30.46 28.95 4.07
CA GLU A 85 31.52 28.66 3.11
C GLU A 85 30.98 27.87 1.92
N TYR A 86 31.11 28.44 0.72
CA TYR A 86 30.88 27.75 -0.54
C TYR A 86 32.21 27.32 -1.15
N THR A 87 32.37 26.01 -1.32
CA THR A 87 33.50 25.38 -1.99
C THR A 87 33.07 24.92 -3.39
N PRO A 88 33.53 25.59 -4.46
CA PRO A 88 33.26 25.16 -5.83
C PRO A 88 33.96 23.83 -6.15
N ARG A 89 33.54 23.16 -7.23
CA ARG A 89 34.21 21.94 -7.72
C ARG A 89 35.70 22.13 -8.03
N HIS A 90 36.51 21.13 -7.68
CA HIS A 90 37.98 21.13 -7.84
C HIS A 90 38.52 20.07 -8.82
N ASP A 91 37.64 19.36 -9.54
CA ASP A 91 37.99 18.27 -10.46
C ASP A 91 38.50 18.75 -11.84
N GLY A 92 39.03 19.97 -11.93
CA GLY A 92 39.53 20.58 -13.16
C GLY A 92 38.46 21.13 -14.11
N ALA A 93 37.18 20.81 -13.90
CA ALA A 93 36.08 21.34 -14.70
C ALA A 93 35.55 22.68 -14.15
N THR A 94 34.99 23.51 -15.03
CA THR A 94 34.48 24.86 -14.69
C THR A 94 32.96 24.94 -14.60
N LYS A 95 32.23 24.02 -15.25
CA LYS A 95 30.76 24.03 -15.31
C LYS A 95 30.13 23.88 -13.93
N GLY A 96 29.21 24.78 -13.60
CA GLY A 96 28.43 24.73 -12.37
C GLY A 96 28.89 25.68 -11.26
N ARG A 97 30.03 26.35 -11.39
CA ARG A 97 30.51 27.30 -10.38
C ARG A 97 29.57 28.50 -10.29
N TRP A 98 29.06 28.77 -9.09
CA TRP A 98 28.03 29.79 -8.86
C TRP A 98 28.56 31.21 -9.05
N GLY A 99 27.72 32.07 -9.66
CA GLY A 99 27.95 33.50 -9.83
C GLY A 99 27.04 34.29 -8.90
N GLU A 100 25.92 34.78 -9.44
CA GLU A 100 24.88 35.50 -8.70
C GLU A 100 23.99 34.51 -7.93
N VAL A 101 23.87 34.71 -6.62
CA VAL A 101 23.10 33.85 -5.71
C VAL A 101 22.33 34.72 -4.71
N GLU A 102 21.01 34.53 -4.63
CA GLU A 102 20.20 35.09 -3.54
C GLU A 102 20.17 34.09 -2.38
N ILE A 103 20.36 34.57 -1.16
CA ILE A 103 20.37 33.73 0.04
C ILE A 103 19.21 34.15 0.93
N TRP A 104 18.42 33.16 1.34
CA TRP A 104 17.22 33.33 2.14
C TRP A 104 17.28 32.39 3.35
N ALA A 105 16.54 32.71 4.41
CA ALA A 105 16.39 31.83 5.56
C ALA A 105 14.94 31.71 6.01
N ALA A 106 14.61 30.56 6.59
CA ALA A 106 13.40 30.37 7.36
C ALA A 106 13.78 29.84 8.75
N THR A 107 13.14 30.37 9.80
CA THR A 107 13.39 30.03 11.20
C THR A 107 12.25 29.22 11.84
N ASP A 108 11.18 28.96 11.09
CA ASP A 108 10.05 28.14 11.54
C ASP A 108 9.35 27.42 10.36
N TYR A 109 8.45 26.48 10.67
CA TYR A 109 7.59 25.76 9.72
C TYR A 109 6.10 26.09 9.95
N PRO A 110 5.28 26.34 8.91
CA PRO A 110 5.61 26.28 7.48
C PRO A 110 6.60 27.38 7.07
N PHE A 111 7.49 27.06 6.14
CA PHE A 111 8.63 27.92 5.82
C PHE A 111 8.19 29.28 5.27
N GLN A 112 8.45 30.33 6.05
CA GLN A 112 8.37 31.71 5.60
C GLN A 112 9.79 32.23 5.38
N PHE A 113 10.20 32.31 4.11
CA PHE A 113 11.55 32.72 3.75
C PHE A 113 11.70 34.24 3.82
N GLN A 114 12.73 34.67 4.54
CA GLN A 114 13.19 36.06 4.59
C GLN A 114 14.50 36.20 3.81
N PRO A 115 14.68 37.26 3.02
CA PRO A 115 15.92 37.48 2.27
C PRO A 115 17.03 37.86 3.26
N LEU A 116 18.20 37.25 3.11
CA LEU A 116 19.39 37.62 3.88
C LEU A 116 20.28 38.58 3.10
N THR A 117 20.67 38.17 1.89
CA THR A 117 21.59 38.93 1.04
C THR A 117 21.63 38.36 -0.38
N THR A 118 22.21 39.11 -1.31
CA THR A 118 22.55 38.66 -2.66
C THR A 118 24.06 38.80 -2.84
N VAL A 119 24.71 37.73 -3.29
CA VAL A 119 26.15 37.69 -3.55
C VAL A 119 26.43 37.51 -5.03
N ASN A 120 27.50 38.15 -5.51
CA ASN A 120 28.02 37.98 -6.87
C ASN A 120 29.43 37.42 -6.78
N TRP A 121 29.55 36.09 -6.79
CA TRP A 121 30.84 35.43 -6.67
C TRP A 121 31.54 35.32 -8.03
N GLN A 122 32.85 35.56 -8.02
CA GLN A 122 33.69 35.20 -9.16
C GLN A 122 33.69 33.68 -9.32
N GLN A 123 33.37 33.18 -10.52
CA GLN A 123 33.21 31.76 -10.88
C GLN A 123 34.56 30.98 -10.96
N THR A 124 35.45 31.26 -10.01
CA THR A 124 36.76 30.62 -9.82
C THR A 124 36.64 29.36 -8.96
N GLN A 125 37.71 28.58 -8.86
CA GLN A 125 37.79 27.43 -7.93
C GLN A 125 38.01 27.82 -6.46
N ASN A 126 38.26 29.10 -6.16
CA ASN A 126 38.56 29.52 -4.79
C ASN A 126 37.31 29.44 -3.90
N VAL A 127 37.49 28.95 -2.68
CA VAL A 127 36.47 28.96 -1.62
C VAL A 127 35.94 30.37 -1.40
N LYS A 128 34.64 30.50 -1.20
CA LYS A 128 33.94 31.76 -0.94
C LYS A 128 33.40 31.73 0.49
N VAL A 129 33.84 32.68 1.30
CA VAL A 129 33.34 32.87 2.66
C VAL A 129 32.36 34.04 2.67
N LEU A 130 31.19 33.83 3.26
CA LEU A 130 30.17 34.84 3.50
C LEU A 130 29.93 34.96 5.00
N SER A 131 30.34 36.08 5.59
CA SER A 131 29.93 36.48 6.94
C SER A 131 28.56 37.13 6.89
N LEU A 132 27.62 36.65 7.70
CA LEU A 132 26.29 37.23 7.83
C LEU A 132 26.33 38.40 8.84
N PRO A 133 25.53 39.47 8.63
CA PRO A 133 25.54 40.62 9.51
C PRO A 133 25.01 40.29 10.92
N GLY A 134 25.55 40.97 11.94
CA GLY A 134 25.12 40.80 13.34
C GLY A 134 25.42 39.41 13.91
N PRO A 135 24.54 38.81 14.75
CA PRO A 135 24.70 37.43 15.21
C PRO A 135 24.47 36.39 14.09
N GLY A 136 24.08 36.81 12.88
CA GLY A 136 23.68 35.94 11.78
C GLY A 136 22.20 35.60 11.82
N VAL A 137 21.85 34.35 11.45
CA VAL A 137 20.46 33.85 11.53
C VAL A 137 20.29 33.04 12.79
N ASP A 138 19.42 33.48 13.70
CA ASP A 138 19.09 32.74 14.92
C ASP A 138 18.11 31.60 14.66
N ASN A 139 18.36 30.43 15.27
CA ASN A 139 17.54 29.22 15.15
C ASN A 139 17.10 28.90 13.69
N PRO A 140 18.02 28.85 12.72
CA PRO A 140 17.64 28.59 11.33
C PRO A 140 17.07 27.17 11.22
N VAL A 141 15.96 27.05 10.49
CA VAL A 141 15.38 25.76 10.08
C VAL A 141 15.79 25.45 8.64
N VAL A 142 15.87 26.46 7.78
CA VAL A 142 16.33 26.33 6.38
C VAL A 142 17.20 27.51 6.00
N ILE A 143 18.34 27.26 5.35
CA ILE A 143 19.06 28.25 4.55
C ILE A 143 18.89 27.87 3.07
N ARG A 144 18.37 28.80 2.28
CA ARG A 144 18.04 28.62 0.86
C ARG A 144 18.99 29.45 -0.01
N PHE A 145 19.52 28.83 -1.05
CA PHE A 145 20.32 29.46 -2.08
C PHE A 145 19.58 29.41 -3.41
N ILE A 146 19.19 30.55 -3.95
CA ILE A 146 18.62 30.68 -5.30
C ILE A 146 19.74 31.11 -6.23
N VAL A 147 20.28 30.16 -6.99
CA VAL A 147 21.40 30.39 -7.91
C VAL A 147 20.84 30.97 -9.20
N LYS A 148 21.14 32.23 -9.51
CA LYS A 148 20.66 32.95 -10.70
C LYS A 148 21.61 32.83 -11.88
N SER A 149 22.91 32.66 -11.61
CA SER A 149 23.90 32.38 -12.64
C SER A 149 24.95 31.37 -12.18
N GLY A 150 25.40 30.53 -13.10
CA GLY A 150 26.46 29.54 -12.89
C GLY A 150 27.19 29.26 -14.19
N TYR A 151 28.48 28.97 -14.13
CA TYR A 151 29.31 28.79 -15.33
C TYR A 151 28.74 27.69 -16.22
N GLY A 152 28.49 28.02 -17.50
CA GLY A 152 27.88 27.09 -18.46
C GLY A 152 26.40 26.79 -18.24
N ASN A 153 25.68 27.57 -17.42
CA ASN A 153 24.26 27.39 -17.09
C ASN A 153 23.95 26.11 -16.28
N PHE A 154 24.90 25.69 -15.45
CA PHE A 154 24.79 24.57 -14.52
C PHE A 154 24.94 25.05 -13.07
N SER A 155 24.57 24.20 -12.11
CA SER A 155 24.75 24.41 -10.68
C SER A 155 25.61 23.28 -10.10
N SER A 156 26.66 23.62 -9.34
CA SER A 156 27.53 22.64 -8.68
C SER A 156 28.10 23.14 -7.37
N VAL A 157 28.25 22.23 -6.42
CA VAL A 157 28.84 22.49 -5.10
C VAL A 157 29.71 21.28 -4.74
N ALA A 158 30.98 21.51 -4.40
CA ALA A 158 31.80 20.45 -3.79
C ALA A 158 31.55 20.39 -2.30
N GLU A 159 31.52 21.54 -1.62
CA GLU A 159 31.07 21.61 -0.24
C GLU A 159 30.37 22.92 0.10
N MET A 160 29.40 22.83 1.01
CA MET A 160 28.77 23.95 1.69
C MET A 160 28.93 23.75 3.20
N ALA A 161 29.66 24.65 3.84
CA ALA A 161 29.88 24.64 5.29
C ALA A 161 29.16 25.81 5.95
N PHE A 162 28.62 25.58 7.15
CA PHE A 162 27.90 26.56 7.94
C PHE A 162 28.54 26.64 9.32
N TYR A 163 28.63 27.84 9.88
CA TYR A 163 29.29 28.07 11.16
C TYR A 163 28.38 28.83 12.12
N SER A 164 28.40 28.42 13.37
CA SER A 164 27.63 28.94 14.50
C SER A 164 28.57 29.52 15.55
N SER A 165 28.07 30.45 16.37
CA SER A 165 28.81 30.95 17.54
C SER A 165 28.78 29.96 18.71
N GLN A 166 27.89 28.97 18.67
CA GLN A 166 27.71 27.93 19.67
C GLN A 166 27.60 26.54 19.03
N PRO A 167 27.98 25.46 19.72
CA PRO A 167 27.83 24.11 19.17
C PRO A 167 26.36 23.79 18.88
N GLN A 168 26.11 23.09 17.77
CA GLN A 168 24.80 22.52 17.48
C GLN A 168 24.40 21.53 18.58
N ILE A 169 23.13 21.57 18.98
CA ILE A 169 22.60 20.63 19.98
C ILE A 169 22.10 19.40 19.25
N ASP A 170 22.79 18.27 19.44
CA ASP A 170 22.33 16.99 18.91
C ASP A 170 20.99 16.60 19.58
N PRO A 171 20.01 16.07 18.81
CA PRO A 171 18.77 15.55 19.36
C PRO A 171 19.06 14.38 20.30
N LYS A 172 19.21 14.67 21.60
CA LYS A 172 19.40 13.67 22.63
C LYS A 172 18.04 13.11 23.01
N PRO A 173 17.77 11.82 22.73
CA PRO A 173 16.53 11.22 23.18
C PRO A 173 16.48 11.21 24.70
N ASP A 174 15.27 11.25 25.25
CA ASP A 174 15.12 11.10 26.68
C ASP A 174 15.45 9.66 27.09
N SER A 175 16.49 9.47 27.89
CA SER A 175 16.95 8.15 28.31
C SER A 175 17.01 8.10 29.83
N PHE A 176 16.47 7.03 30.39
CA PHE A 176 16.52 6.73 31.81
C PHE A 176 16.96 5.28 31.98
N SER A 177 18.10 5.08 32.63
CA SER A 177 18.67 3.75 32.88
C SER A 177 19.08 3.64 34.34
N ILE A 178 19.14 2.41 34.83
CA ILE A 178 19.52 2.10 36.21
C ILE A 178 20.39 0.84 36.22
N GLU A 179 21.37 0.80 37.12
CA GLU A 179 22.25 -0.35 37.25
C GLU A 179 21.53 -1.48 38.00
N ALA A 180 21.66 -2.72 37.51
CA ALA A 180 20.95 -3.88 38.04
C ALA A 180 21.11 -4.06 39.57
N GLY A 181 22.32 -3.86 40.09
CA GLY A 181 22.61 -3.99 41.52
C GLY A 181 21.85 -2.99 42.39
N SER A 182 21.64 -1.76 41.90
CA SER A 182 20.96 -0.70 42.65
C SER A 182 19.45 -0.93 42.84
N VAL A 183 18.89 -1.88 42.09
CA VAL A 183 17.46 -2.22 42.10
C VAL A 183 17.19 -3.69 42.43
N ALA A 184 18.19 -4.45 42.90
CA ALA A 184 18.02 -5.85 43.28
C ALA A 184 16.94 -6.06 44.37
N HIS A 185 16.81 -5.09 45.28
CA HIS A 185 15.79 -5.10 46.34
C HIS A 185 14.34 -4.99 45.82
N LEU A 186 14.15 -4.62 44.54
CA LEU A 186 12.86 -4.53 43.88
C LEU A 186 12.40 -5.85 43.22
N ASP A 187 13.24 -6.89 43.20
CA ASP A 187 12.88 -8.18 42.59
C ASP A 187 11.80 -8.90 43.37
N ASP A 188 10.79 -9.42 42.65
CA ASP A 188 9.81 -10.34 43.23
C ASP A 188 10.50 -11.55 43.85
N LEU A 189 9.98 -12.00 44.98
CA LEU A 189 10.56 -13.13 45.70
C LEU A 189 10.04 -14.44 45.12
N LYS A 190 10.91 -15.20 44.44
CA LYS A 190 10.62 -16.59 44.03
C LYS A 190 10.53 -17.47 45.28
N LEU A 191 9.41 -18.15 45.44
CA LEU A 191 9.14 -19.05 46.56
C LEU A 191 9.62 -20.46 46.21
N PRO A 192 10.54 -21.06 46.98
CA PRO A 192 11.06 -22.40 46.69
C PRO A 192 10.00 -23.47 46.97
N VAL A 193 9.81 -24.37 46.01
CA VAL A 193 8.98 -25.57 46.17
C VAL A 193 9.75 -26.58 47.02
N SER A 194 9.18 -27.03 48.14
CA SER A 194 9.81 -28.02 49.01
C SER A 194 9.59 -29.45 48.53
N SER A 195 8.42 -29.74 47.96
CA SER A 195 8.07 -31.02 47.34
C SER A 195 6.81 -30.87 46.49
N ALA A 196 6.56 -31.81 45.57
CA ALA A 196 5.32 -31.83 44.80
C ALA A 196 4.84 -33.25 44.49
N SER A 197 3.57 -33.38 44.14
CA SER A 197 2.93 -34.62 43.71
C SER A 197 1.98 -34.36 42.55
N ALA A 198 1.87 -35.29 41.59
CA ALA A 198 0.89 -35.23 40.51
C ALA A 198 -0.04 -36.45 40.58
N SER A 199 -1.30 -36.28 40.15
CA SER A 199 -2.29 -37.37 40.11
C SER A 199 -1.87 -38.54 39.21
N ASN A 200 -1.07 -38.27 38.17
CA ASN A 200 -0.32 -39.27 37.43
C ASN A 200 0.91 -38.62 36.76
N TYR A 201 1.80 -39.45 36.20
CA TYR A 201 2.95 -39.00 35.42
C TYR A 201 3.40 -40.08 34.45
N GLN A 202 4.17 -39.66 33.44
CA GLN A 202 4.91 -40.54 32.54
C GLN A 202 6.25 -40.93 33.19
N ALA A 203 6.66 -42.19 33.04
CA ALA A 203 7.95 -42.64 33.57
C ALA A 203 9.10 -41.78 33.04
N ASN A 204 10.00 -41.35 33.94
CA ASN A 204 11.09 -40.39 33.70
C ASN A 204 10.68 -38.93 33.44
N GLU A 205 9.39 -38.60 33.47
CA GLU A 205 8.85 -37.24 33.28
C GLU A 205 7.98 -36.85 34.50
N GLY A 206 8.50 -37.12 35.69
CA GLY A 206 7.82 -36.91 36.98
C GLY A 206 7.70 -35.43 37.37
N ILE A 207 6.83 -35.14 38.35
CA ILE A 207 6.49 -33.76 38.74
C ILE A 207 7.69 -32.95 39.26
N SER A 208 8.73 -33.62 39.77
CA SER A 208 9.98 -32.97 40.22
C SER A 208 10.70 -32.20 39.11
N LEU A 209 10.52 -32.60 37.85
CA LEU A 209 11.09 -31.90 36.70
C LEU A 209 10.38 -30.59 36.38
N SER A 210 9.22 -30.31 36.99
CA SER A 210 8.54 -29.03 36.79
C SER A 210 9.10 -27.88 37.62
N PHE A 211 10.07 -28.13 38.52
CA PHE A 211 10.68 -27.10 39.37
C PHE A 211 12.15 -27.40 39.64
N ASP A 212 12.84 -28.03 38.68
CA ASP A 212 14.25 -28.38 38.77
C ASP A 212 15.19 -27.26 38.27
N GLY A 213 14.61 -26.14 37.84
CA GLY A 213 15.33 -24.97 37.32
C GLY A 213 15.77 -25.12 35.86
N LYS A 214 15.31 -26.15 35.12
CA LYS A 214 15.74 -26.44 33.75
C LYS A 214 14.54 -26.49 32.81
N ARG A 215 14.43 -25.50 31.92
CA ARG A 215 13.39 -25.48 30.87
C ARG A 215 13.56 -26.55 29.77
N SER A 216 14.63 -27.36 29.82
CA SER A 216 14.91 -28.44 28.88
C SER A 216 14.36 -29.80 29.34
N THR A 217 14.02 -29.94 30.62
CA THR A 217 13.31 -31.10 31.19
C THR A 217 11.82 -30.77 31.29
N LEU A 218 10.97 -31.77 31.53
CA LEU A 218 9.54 -31.52 31.71
C LEU A 218 8.84 -32.60 32.54
N TYR A 219 7.84 -32.18 33.30
CA TYR A 219 6.75 -33.04 33.75
C TYR A 219 5.81 -33.34 32.57
N HIS A 220 5.36 -34.59 32.45
CA HIS A 220 4.26 -34.99 31.57
C HIS A 220 3.32 -35.95 32.28
N SER A 221 2.01 -35.77 32.10
CA SER A 221 1.00 -36.76 32.47
C SER A 221 1.22 -38.08 31.72
N ASN A 222 0.77 -39.21 32.24
CA ASN A 222 1.00 -40.51 31.61
C ASN A 222 0.55 -40.58 30.13
N HIS A 223 1.40 -41.06 29.21
CA HIS A 223 1.11 -41.09 27.77
C HIS A 223 -0.08 -41.96 27.34
N THR A 224 -0.48 -42.91 28.18
CA THR A 224 -1.58 -43.84 27.91
C THR A 224 -2.90 -43.41 28.57
N HIS A 225 -2.85 -42.57 29.61
CA HIS A 225 -4.01 -42.15 30.37
C HIS A 225 -4.41 -40.70 30.03
N LYS A 226 -5.30 -40.55 29.04
CA LYS A 226 -5.81 -39.26 28.50
C LYS A 226 -7.13 -38.81 29.15
N ALA A 227 -7.21 -38.81 30.49
CA ALA A 227 -8.41 -38.38 31.21
C ALA A 227 -8.10 -37.16 32.09
N LEU A 228 -8.67 -36.02 31.69
CA LEU A 228 -8.69 -34.79 32.48
C LEU A 228 -9.79 -34.87 33.56
N PRO A 229 -9.66 -34.16 34.70
CA PRO A 229 -8.58 -33.23 35.02
C PRO A 229 -7.37 -33.90 35.69
N TYR A 230 -6.19 -33.29 35.52
CA TYR A 230 -4.99 -33.67 36.29
C TYR A 230 -4.81 -32.73 37.49
N SER A 231 -4.41 -33.27 38.64
CA SER A 231 -4.16 -32.49 39.86
C SER A 231 -2.68 -32.49 40.20
N LEU A 232 -2.09 -31.29 40.25
CA LEU A 232 -0.68 -31.06 40.57
C LEU A 232 -0.60 -30.28 41.88
N VAL A 233 0.03 -30.84 42.90
CA VAL A 233 0.11 -30.25 44.25
C VAL A 233 1.56 -29.92 44.57
N TYR A 234 1.82 -28.66 44.90
CA TYR A 234 3.11 -28.12 45.27
C TYR A 234 3.09 -27.71 46.75
N ASN A 235 4.15 -28.03 47.49
CA ASN A 235 4.30 -27.77 48.92
C ASN A 235 5.37 -26.71 49.15
N PHE A 236 5.20 -25.93 50.22
CA PHE A 236 6.09 -24.83 50.61
C PHE A 236 6.37 -24.91 52.12
N SER A 237 7.62 -24.68 52.52
CA SER A 237 8.04 -24.74 53.93
C SER A 237 7.85 -23.40 54.66
N THR A 238 8.13 -22.27 53.99
CA THR A 238 7.97 -20.92 54.54
C THR A 238 7.68 -19.90 53.43
N ALA A 239 6.55 -19.21 53.52
CA ALA A 239 6.20 -18.08 52.66
C ALA A 239 5.20 -17.16 53.38
N ASP A 240 5.41 -15.84 53.38
CA ASP A 240 4.48 -14.91 54.04
C ASP A 240 3.18 -14.77 53.23
N LYS A 241 3.33 -14.68 51.92
CA LYS A 241 2.22 -14.64 50.97
C LYS A 241 2.66 -15.14 49.60
N MET A 242 1.70 -15.43 48.73
CA MET A 242 1.91 -15.70 47.31
C MET A 242 0.89 -14.95 46.48
N ASP A 243 1.33 -14.45 45.34
CA ASP A 243 0.57 -13.50 44.54
C ASP A 243 0.32 -13.98 43.10
N TYR A 244 1.23 -14.79 42.52
CA TYR A 244 1.07 -15.33 41.17
C TYR A 244 1.99 -16.53 40.91
N ILE A 245 1.73 -17.21 39.79
CA ILE A 245 2.51 -18.34 39.26
C ILE A 245 3.03 -17.97 37.86
N VAL A 246 4.23 -18.42 37.50
CA VAL A 246 4.70 -18.41 36.11
C VAL A 246 4.78 -19.85 35.62
N TYR A 247 4.01 -20.15 34.57
CA TYR A 247 3.99 -21.43 33.88
C TYR A 247 4.86 -21.35 32.62
N HIS A 248 5.82 -22.28 32.50
CA HIS A 248 6.62 -22.48 31.28
C HIS A 248 6.21 -23.79 30.59
N PRO A 249 5.58 -23.73 29.41
CA PRO A 249 5.27 -24.92 28.62
C PRO A 249 6.53 -25.67 28.16
N ARG A 250 6.35 -26.92 27.73
CA ARG A 250 7.39 -27.71 27.04
C ARG A 250 8.05 -26.95 25.88
N GLN A 251 9.35 -27.15 25.68
CA GLN A 251 10.18 -26.42 24.70
C GLN A 251 10.72 -27.29 23.56
N ASP A 252 10.30 -28.56 23.48
CA ASP A 252 10.80 -29.58 22.54
C ASP A 252 10.10 -29.58 21.17
N GLY A 253 9.28 -28.56 20.89
CA GLY A 253 8.53 -28.43 19.63
C GLY A 253 7.23 -29.23 19.56
N ASN A 254 6.94 -30.08 20.54
CA ASN A 254 5.66 -30.79 20.64
C ASN A 254 4.63 -29.93 21.42
N ARG A 255 3.33 -30.22 21.24
CA ARG A 255 2.24 -29.50 21.89
C ARG A 255 1.52 -30.28 22.97
N ASN A 256 1.71 -31.60 23.06
CA ASN A 256 1.00 -32.45 24.02
C ASN A 256 1.16 -31.91 25.44
N GLY A 257 0.03 -31.76 26.14
CA GLY A 257 0.01 -31.36 27.53
C GLY A 257 0.15 -29.87 27.80
N ILE A 258 0.37 -29.03 26.78
CA ILE A 258 0.33 -27.58 26.98
C ILE A 258 -1.05 -27.20 27.56
N PHE A 259 -1.05 -26.43 28.65
CA PHE A 259 -2.27 -26.08 29.36
C PHE A 259 -3.22 -25.24 28.49
N GLY A 260 -4.50 -25.58 28.55
CA GLY A 260 -5.61 -24.70 28.22
C GLY A 260 -6.15 -24.10 29.52
N ARG A 261 -7.33 -24.53 29.94
CA ARG A 261 -8.00 -24.04 31.15
C ARG A 261 -7.46 -24.71 32.41
N ILE A 262 -7.27 -23.94 33.46
CA ILE A 262 -6.83 -24.42 34.78
C ILE A 262 -7.64 -23.77 35.92
N LYS A 263 -7.67 -24.46 37.05
CA LYS A 263 -8.07 -23.94 38.36
C LYS A 263 -6.85 -23.96 39.29
N VAL A 264 -6.67 -22.94 40.12
CA VAL A 264 -5.64 -22.89 41.16
C VAL A 264 -6.29 -22.68 42.51
N GLU A 265 -5.97 -23.56 43.44
CA GLU A 265 -6.41 -23.51 44.83
C GLU A 265 -5.19 -23.47 45.75
N ALA A 266 -5.26 -22.73 46.85
CA ALA A 266 -4.20 -22.65 47.85
C ALA A 266 -4.74 -22.92 49.25
N ARG A 267 -3.90 -23.43 50.15
CA ARG A 267 -4.23 -23.59 51.58
C ARG A 267 -3.04 -23.28 52.49
N THR A 268 -3.35 -22.89 53.72
CA THR A 268 -2.39 -22.87 54.82
C THR A 268 -2.19 -24.28 55.38
N ALA A 269 -1.20 -24.48 56.27
CA ALA A 269 -0.85 -25.81 56.79
C ALA A 269 -2.03 -26.56 57.42
N ASN A 270 -2.92 -25.83 58.10
CA ASN A 270 -4.10 -26.37 58.80
C ASN A 270 -5.44 -25.93 58.19
N GLY A 271 -5.41 -25.31 57.00
CA GLY A 271 -6.59 -24.73 56.35
C GLY A 271 -7.19 -25.61 55.25
N ASN A 272 -8.41 -25.25 54.85
CA ASN A 272 -9.05 -25.79 53.64
C ASN A 272 -8.51 -25.12 52.37
N TYR A 273 -8.60 -25.82 51.24
CA TYR A 273 -8.30 -25.23 49.94
C TYR A 273 -9.27 -24.10 49.61
N GLN A 274 -8.71 -22.95 49.26
CA GLN A 274 -9.43 -21.78 48.78
C GLN A 274 -9.07 -21.58 47.31
N THR A 275 -10.07 -21.30 46.48
CA THR A 275 -9.82 -20.99 45.08
C THR A 275 -9.21 -19.59 44.98
N VAL A 276 -8.03 -19.52 44.37
CA VAL A 276 -7.36 -18.25 44.04
C VAL A 276 -7.46 -17.94 42.55
N VAL A 277 -7.71 -18.97 41.72
CA VAL A 277 -7.99 -18.88 40.27
C VAL A 277 -9.02 -19.95 39.90
N GLU A 278 -10.17 -19.58 39.34
CA GLU A 278 -11.25 -20.56 39.07
C GLU A 278 -11.14 -21.24 37.69
N ASN A 279 -10.88 -20.47 36.63
CA ASN A 279 -10.92 -20.96 35.24
C ASN A 279 -10.04 -20.12 34.30
N TYR A 280 -8.74 -20.06 34.57
CA TYR A 280 -7.80 -19.29 33.75
C TYR A 280 -7.43 -20.08 32.49
N ASP A 281 -7.48 -19.45 31.32
CA ASP A 281 -7.11 -20.08 30.05
C ASP A 281 -5.69 -19.69 29.61
N CYS A 282 -4.77 -20.66 29.66
CA CYS A 282 -3.41 -20.55 29.15
C CYS A 282 -3.34 -20.60 27.60
N GLY A 283 -4.45 -20.86 26.92
CA GLY A 283 -4.62 -20.70 25.48
C GLY A 283 -3.86 -21.71 24.61
N PHE A 284 -3.38 -22.81 25.18
CA PHE A 284 -2.57 -23.82 24.49
C PHE A 284 -1.33 -23.24 23.78
N LYS A 285 -0.75 -22.19 24.36
CA LYS A 285 0.43 -21.48 23.84
C LYS A 285 1.72 -22.17 24.28
N ASN A 286 2.69 -22.24 23.38
CA ASN A 286 4.05 -22.75 23.68
C ASN A 286 4.96 -21.69 24.33
N THR A 287 4.45 -20.48 24.58
CA THR A 287 5.09 -19.42 25.32
C THR A 287 4.67 -19.45 26.79
N SER A 288 5.53 -18.96 27.68
CA SER A 288 5.22 -18.82 29.12
C SER A 288 3.90 -18.08 29.38
N ALA A 289 3.29 -18.30 30.54
CA ALA A 289 2.12 -17.58 31.02
C ALA A 289 2.30 -17.15 32.48
N MET A 290 1.91 -15.93 32.82
CA MET A 290 1.72 -15.50 34.21
C MET A 290 0.28 -15.78 34.62
N ILE A 291 0.07 -16.52 35.71
CA ILE A 291 -1.24 -16.87 36.27
C ILE A 291 -1.39 -16.06 37.58
N PRO A 292 -2.06 -14.90 37.55
CA PRO A 292 -2.24 -14.05 38.72
C PRO A 292 -3.29 -14.63 39.66
N PHE A 293 -3.07 -14.50 40.97
CA PHE A 293 -4.12 -14.82 41.94
C PHE A 293 -5.15 -13.68 41.99
N SER A 294 -6.40 -14.02 42.22
CA SER A 294 -7.48 -13.03 42.44
C SER A 294 -7.24 -12.14 43.66
N HIS A 295 -6.45 -12.61 44.62
CA HIS A 295 -5.99 -11.90 45.81
C HIS A 295 -4.70 -12.55 46.33
N SER A 296 -3.88 -11.80 47.08
CA SER A 296 -2.71 -12.38 47.74
C SER A 296 -3.13 -13.47 48.74
N PHE A 297 -2.60 -14.68 48.58
CA PHE A 297 -2.84 -15.77 49.52
C PHE A 297 -1.81 -15.73 50.65
N LYS A 298 -2.24 -15.61 51.91
CA LYS A 298 -1.34 -15.52 53.08
C LYS A 298 -0.90 -16.90 53.54
N GLN A 299 0.38 -17.02 53.91
CA GLN A 299 0.98 -18.24 54.47
C GLN A 299 0.66 -19.53 53.69
N PRO A 300 0.92 -19.57 52.36
CA PRO A 300 0.67 -20.77 51.57
C PRO A 300 1.56 -21.92 52.03
N ALA A 301 0.94 -23.04 52.39
CA ALA A 301 1.62 -24.30 52.64
C ALA A 301 1.50 -25.25 51.45
N GLN A 302 0.37 -25.20 50.73
CA GLN A 302 0.15 -25.97 49.52
C GLN A 302 -0.59 -25.16 48.45
N VAL A 303 -0.21 -25.39 47.19
CA VAL A 303 -0.93 -24.93 46.01
C VAL A 303 -1.29 -26.14 45.15
N ARG A 304 -2.56 -26.24 44.77
CA ARG A 304 -3.07 -27.24 43.83
C ARG A 304 -3.43 -26.55 42.52
N ILE A 305 -2.87 -27.05 41.42
CA ILE A 305 -3.25 -26.69 40.06
C ILE A 305 -4.04 -27.87 39.48
N THR A 306 -5.28 -27.61 39.10
CA THR A 306 -6.14 -28.57 38.41
C THR A 306 -6.20 -28.20 36.93
N VAL A 307 -5.64 -29.06 36.08
CA VAL A 307 -5.65 -28.86 34.62
C VAL A 307 -7.00 -29.33 34.09
N LEU A 308 -7.87 -28.38 33.76
CA LEU A 308 -9.23 -28.63 33.26
C LEU A 308 -9.24 -28.93 31.76
N SER A 309 -8.30 -28.36 31.00
CA SER A 309 -8.01 -28.77 29.63
C SER A 309 -6.52 -28.63 29.33
N GLY A 310 -6.00 -29.54 28.51
CA GLY A 310 -4.63 -29.52 28.02
C GLY A 310 -4.57 -30.17 26.64
N TYR A 311 -3.62 -29.75 25.82
CA TYR A 311 -3.57 -30.16 24.41
C TYR A 311 -3.48 -31.68 24.29
N ASN A 312 -4.31 -32.28 23.43
CA ASN A 312 -4.49 -33.73 23.30
C ASN A 312 -4.89 -34.45 24.60
N ASN A 313 -5.57 -33.76 25.52
CA ASN A 313 -6.03 -34.25 26.82
C ASN A 313 -4.91 -34.71 27.76
N PHE A 314 -3.73 -34.08 27.68
CA PHE A 314 -2.60 -34.30 28.58
C PHE A 314 -2.32 -33.04 29.43
N ALA A 315 -1.37 -33.14 30.37
CA ALA A 315 -0.77 -32.02 31.08
C ALA A 315 0.77 -32.12 31.02
N SER A 316 1.45 -31.00 30.74
CA SER A 316 2.91 -30.93 30.69
C SER A 316 3.43 -29.57 31.18
N ILE A 317 4.57 -29.58 31.86
CA ILE A 317 5.23 -28.37 32.36
C ILE A 317 6.74 -28.51 32.21
N ALA A 318 7.40 -27.58 31.52
CA ALA A 318 8.87 -27.52 31.52
C ALA A 318 9.39 -26.96 32.84
N GLU A 319 8.78 -25.86 33.31
CA GLU A 319 9.14 -25.25 34.59
C GLU A 319 7.91 -24.49 35.13
N ILE A 320 7.72 -24.46 36.44
CA ILE A 320 6.70 -23.68 37.13
C ILE A 320 7.32 -22.97 38.33
N GLU A 321 6.95 -21.70 38.48
CA GLU A 321 7.55 -20.83 39.48
C GLU A 321 6.46 -20.10 40.25
N PHE A 322 6.66 -19.90 41.54
CA PHE A 322 5.70 -19.28 42.44
C PHE A 322 6.31 -18.02 43.03
N TYR A 323 5.55 -16.92 43.09
CA TYR A 323 6.10 -15.63 43.44
C TYR A 323 5.28 -14.86 44.45
N GLN A 324 6.02 -14.15 45.31
CA GLN A 324 5.54 -13.05 46.12
C GLN A 324 5.96 -11.72 45.48
N LYS A 325 4.98 -10.85 45.23
CA LYS A 325 5.19 -9.52 44.65
C LYS A 325 5.96 -8.61 45.63
N ARG A 326 6.93 -7.86 45.12
CA ARG A 326 7.49 -6.68 45.80
C ARG A 326 6.74 -5.43 45.37
N GLU A 327 6.37 -4.61 46.34
CA GLU A 327 5.85 -3.27 46.10
C GLU A 327 6.68 -2.26 46.90
N PRO A 328 6.94 -1.08 46.33
CA PRO A 328 7.53 0.02 47.09
C PRO A 328 6.61 0.41 48.25
N THR A 329 7.19 0.84 49.37
CA THR A 329 6.41 1.35 50.50
C THR A 329 5.79 2.70 50.14
N ASP A 330 4.65 3.03 50.76
CA ASP A 330 3.94 4.31 50.54
C ASP A 330 4.74 5.55 50.99
N GLN A 331 5.94 5.38 51.55
CA GLN A 331 6.80 6.47 52.02
C GLN A 331 7.15 7.48 50.92
N TYR A 332 7.25 7.02 49.67
CA TYR A 332 7.56 7.89 48.54
C TYR A 332 6.35 8.67 48.03
N LEU A 333 5.13 8.36 48.49
CA LEU A 333 3.92 9.12 48.13
C LEU A 333 3.87 10.50 48.79
N THR A 334 4.84 10.86 49.64
CA THR A 334 5.10 12.24 50.08
C THR A 334 5.76 13.09 48.99
N ILE A 335 6.47 12.45 48.05
CA ILE A 335 7.17 13.08 46.93
C ILE A 335 6.36 12.92 45.64
N PHE A 336 5.86 11.72 45.37
CA PHE A 336 5.09 11.40 44.17
C PHE A 336 3.59 11.57 44.40
N THR A 337 2.84 11.84 43.33
CA THR A 337 1.38 12.04 43.40
C THR A 337 0.62 10.75 43.70
N ASP A 338 1.08 9.62 43.13
CA ASP A 338 0.44 8.31 43.21
C ASP A 338 1.44 7.17 43.01
N ARG A 339 0.95 5.92 43.09
CA ARG A 339 1.74 4.69 42.92
C ARG A 339 2.13 4.38 41.46
N LEU A 340 1.77 5.23 40.50
CA LEU A 340 2.30 5.16 39.14
C LEU A 340 3.68 5.80 39.05
N TYR A 341 4.07 6.61 40.05
CA TYR A 341 5.36 7.30 40.13
C TYR A 341 5.67 8.13 38.88
N SER A 342 4.62 8.70 38.28
CA SER A 342 4.71 9.44 37.03
C SER A 342 4.84 10.96 37.19
N ASP A 343 4.50 11.48 38.37
CA ASP A 343 4.51 12.91 38.67
C ASP A 343 4.99 13.17 40.10
N LEU A 344 5.67 14.31 40.27
CA LEU A 344 5.97 14.87 41.58
C LEU A 344 4.77 15.67 42.10
N ARG A 345 4.60 15.70 43.42
CA ARG A 345 3.65 16.63 44.05
C ARG A 345 4.08 18.07 43.81
N SER A 346 3.11 18.98 43.85
CA SER A 346 3.37 20.41 43.75
C SER A 346 4.27 20.88 44.91
N GLY A 347 5.26 21.70 44.59
CA GLY A 347 6.19 22.29 45.58
C GLY A 347 7.40 21.44 45.93
N ILE A 348 7.55 20.22 45.40
CA ILE A 348 8.73 19.38 45.63
C ILE A 348 9.98 20.02 45.01
N THR A 349 11.04 20.15 45.80
CA THR A 349 12.32 20.73 45.42
C THR A 349 13.42 19.67 45.28
N ALA A 350 14.56 20.05 44.69
CA ALA A 350 15.74 19.19 44.63
C ALA A 350 16.23 18.75 46.03
N ASN A 351 16.03 19.59 47.07
CA ASN A 351 16.42 19.25 48.44
C ASN A 351 15.54 18.14 49.04
N ASP A 352 14.23 18.20 48.79
CA ASP A 352 13.28 17.15 49.23
C ASP A 352 13.63 15.81 48.58
N ILE A 353 13.96 15.83 47.28
CA ILE A 353 14.37 14.65 46.52
C ILE A 353 15.70 14.09 47.02
N ASN A 354 16.63 14.96 47.41
CA ASN A 354 17.95 14.53 47.89
C ASN A 354 17.90 13.71 49.19
N ALA A 355 16.82 13.85 49.97
CA ALA A 355 16.57 13.08 51.19
C ALA A 355 16.04 11.65 50.92
N ILE A 356 15.68 11.31 49.68
CA ILE A 356 15.26 9.95 49.32
C ILE A 356 16.47 9.00 49.44
N SER A 357 16.34 7.98 50.30
CA SER A 357 17.39 6.99 50.55
C SER A 357 17.55 5.99 49.41
N ASP A 358 16.46 5.64 48.73
CA ASP A 358 16.46 4.69 47.64
C ASP A 358 17.02 5.29 46.35
N PRO A 359 18.10 4.70 45.79
CA PRO A 359 18.75 5.25 44.60
C PRO A 359 17.84 5.34 43.38
N PHE A 360 16.92 4.39 43.21
CA PHE A 360 16.00 4.38 42.08
C PHE A 360 14.98 5.50 42.21
N PHE A 361 14.28 5.61 43.35
CA PHE A 361 13.26 6.65 43.54
C PHE A 361 13.87 8.05 43.56
N LYS A 362 15.08 8.21 44.11
CA LYS A 362 15.82 9.47 44.06
C LYS A 362 16.14 9.86 42.61
N LYS A 363 16.70 8.93 41.83
CA LYS A 363 17.05 9.18 40.43
C LYS A 363 15.82 9.45 39.56
N LEU A 364 14.73 8.72 39.78
CA LEU A 364 13.46 8.93 39.10
C LEU A 364 12.88 10.31 39.42
N ALA A 365 12.85 10.70 40.70
CA ALA A 365 12.35 12.01 41.10
C ALA A 365 13.19 13.15 40.53
N LEU A 366 14.53 13.05 40.55
CA LEU A 366 15.42 14.03 39.90
C LEU A 366 15.15 14.12 38.40
N HIS A 367 14.93 12.99 37.75
CA HIS A 367 14.61 12.94 36.32
C HIS A 367 13.28 13.64 35.99
N LEU A 368 12.26 13.49 36.84
CA LEU A 368 10.99 14.19 36.70
C LEU A 368 11.11 15.69 37.01
N LEU A 369 12.00 16.09 37.92
CA LEU A 369 12.25 17.50 38.25
C LEU A 369 12.98 18.25 37.12
N ASP A 370 13.96 17.60 36.49
CA ASP A 370 14.83 18.19 35.45
C ASP A 370 14.11 18.41 34.10
N LYS A 371 12.98 17.74 33.84
CA LYS A 371 12.37 17.71 32.51
C LYS A 371 10.88 18.05 32.47
N ALA A 372 10.55 19.10 31.71
CA ALA A 372 9.24 19.28 31.11
C ALA A 372 9.06 18.30 29.92
N ASP A 373 8.71 17.05 30.27
CA ASP A 373 7.83 16.14 29.53
C ASP A 373 8.31 15.50 28.20
N PRO A 374 8.86 14.27 28.30
CA PRO A 374 8.57 13.16 27.40
C PRO A 374 7.57 12.15 28.04
N LYS A 375 6.88 12.56 29.12
CA LYS A 375 5.80 11.85 29.80
C LYS A 375 4.80 11.29 28.80
N LYS A 376 4.53 12.00 27.70
CA LYS A 376 3.65 11.50 26.62
C LYS A 376 3.96 10.07 26.13
N PHE A 377 5.23 9.64 26.16
CA PHE A 377 5.62 8.29 25.74
C PHE A 377 5.83 7.34 26.92
N ARG A 378 6.32 7.87 28.05
CA ARG A 378 6.53 7.05 29.25
C ARG A 378 5.22 6.65 29.91
N VAL A 379 4.24 7.54 29.92
CA VAL A 379 2.96 7.39 30.62
C VAL A 379 1.82 7.45 29.61
N GLN A 380 1.17 6.32 29.37
CA GLN A 380 0.11 6.21 28.38
C GLN A 380 -1.05 5.33 28.88
N HIS A 381 -2.20 5.50 28.22
CA HIS A 381 -3.37 4.63 28.37
C HIS A 381 -3.40 3.65 27.20
N TYR A 382 -3.54 2.36 27.51
CA TYR A 382 -3.53 1.29 26.52
C TYR A 382 -4.87 0.58 26.52
N GLN A 383 -5.50 0.53 25.34
CA GLN A 383 -6.81 -0.07 25.15
C GLN A 383 -6.70 -1.57 24.88
N ALA A 384 -7.67 -2.33 25.39
CA ALA A 384 -7.81 -3.74 25.05
C ALA A 384 -8.27 -3.89 23.59
N VAL A 385 -7.67 -4.83 22.88
CA VAL A 385 -8.09 -5.21 21.53
C VAL A 385 -8.37 -6.71 21.47
N PRO A 386 -9.29 -7.19 20.61
CA PRO A 386 -9.49 -8.61 20.39
C PRO A 386 -8.20 -9.29 19.98
N SER A 387 -8.06 -10.57 20.36
CA SER A 387 -6.92 -11.35 19.90
C SER A 387 -6.89 -11.42 18.36
N PRO A 388 -5.70 -11.43 17.72
CA PRO A 388 -5.61 -11.54 16.26
C PRO A 388 -6.38 -12.74 15.68
N LEU A 389 -6.40 -13.86 16.41
CA LEU A 389 -7.18 -15.05 16.06
C LEU A 389 -8.69 -14.83 16.14
N LYS A 390 -9.19 -14.13 17.17
CA LYS A 390 -10.61 -13.78 17.28
C LYS A 390 -11.04 -12.90 16.11
N THR A 391 -10.25 -11.88 15.78
CA THR A 391 -10.49 -11.00 14.63
C THR A 391 -10.51 -11.79 13.33
N LYS A 392 -9.53 -12.68 13.10
CA LYS A 392 -9.53 -13.57 11.93
C LYS A 392 -10.79 -14.44 11.86
N THR A 393 -11.24 -14.96 13.00
CA THR A 393 -12.44 -15.81 13.08
C THR A 393 -13.71 -15.05 12.70
N ILE A 394 -13.85 -13.80 13.18
CA ILE A 394 -14.99 -12.93 12.86
C ILE A 394 -14.96 -12.54 11.38
N LEU A 395 -13.79 -12.14 10.87
CA LEU A 395 -13.67 -11.64 9.50
C LEU A 395 -13.63 -12.74 8.45
N GLN A 396 -13.24 -13.96 8.84
CA GLN A 396 -12.96 -15.12 7.99
C GLN A 396 -11.95 -14.84 6.88
N ASN A 397 -10.95 -14.01 7.18
CA ASN A 397 -9.88 -13.67 6.26
C ASN A 397 -8.72 -14.68 6.34
N THR A 398 -7.72 -14.53 5.46
CA THR A 398 -6.65 -15.52 5.30
C THR A 398 -5.66 -15.50 6.48
N TYR A 399 -5.21 -14.31 6.86
CA TYR A 399 -4.17 -14.12 7.87
C TYR A 399 -4.66 -13.32 9.06
N GLU A 400 -4.05 -13.58 10.22
CA GLU A 400 -4.31 -12.80 11.43
C GLU A 400 -3.82 -11.35 11.25
N TYR A 401 -4.55 -10.40 11.85
CA TYR A 401 -4.11 -9.00 11.92
C TYR A 401 -2.96 -8.84 12.92
N SER A 402 -2.45 -7.61 13.05
CA SER A 402 -1.22 -7.36 13.80
C SER A 402 -1.35 -7.68 15.29
N CYS A 403 -0.27 -8.19 15.86
CA CYS A 403 -0.07 -8.28 17.31
C CYS A 403 0.72 -7.07 17.89
N TYR A 404 1.03 -6.07 17.06
CA TYR A 404 1.75 -4.84 17.40
C TYR A 404 0.79 -3.64 17.41
N GLN A 405 -0.22 -3.68 18.29
CA GLN A 405 -1.34 -2.73 18.27
C GLN A 405 -1.04 -1.40 18.98
N ASN A 406 -0.28 -1.48 20.08
CA ASN A 406 -0.04 -0.36 20.98
C ASN A 406 1.47 -0.10 21.11
N PRO A 407 2.10 0.67 20.20
CA PRO A 407 3.49 1.07 20.35
C PRO A 407 3.65 1.99 21.56
N THR A 408 4.74 1.81 22.32
CA THR A 408 5.06 2.66 23.48
C THR A 408 5.88 3.89 23.09
N GLY A 409 6.64 3.81 21.99
CA GLY A 409 7.67 4.78 21.65
C GLY A 409 8.94 4.67 22.53
N ILE A 410 9.06 3.63 23.35
CA ILE A 410 10.26 3.34 24.14
C ILE A 410 11.08 2.25 23.44
N ALA A 411 12.39 2.49 23.34
CA ALA A 411 13.38 1.52 22.90
C ALA A 411 14.19 1.01 24.10
N PHE A 412 14.50 -0.28 24.09
CA PHE A 412 15.40 -0.91 25.04
C PHE A 412 16.64 -1.46 24.34
N GLU A 413 17.75 -1.46 25.08
CA GLU A 413 18.96 -2.19 24.72
C GLU A 413 18.94 -3.58 25.37
N ASN A 414 19.62 -4.54 24.75
CA ASN A 414 19.83 -5.85 25.36
C ASN A 414 20.50 -5.71 26.74
N ASN A 415 20.05 -6.52 27.70
CA ASN A 415 20.46 -6.50 29.12
C ASN A 415 20.06 -5.23 29.90
N ALA A 416 19.30 -4.30 29.31
CA ALA A 416 18.76 -3.16 30.06
C ALA A 416 17.75 -3.63 31.13
N ILE A 417 17.70 -2.93 32.26
CA ILE A 417 16.67 -3.17 33.27
C ILE A 417 15.42 -2.36 32.91
N ALA A 418 14.32 -3.07 32.66
CA ALA A 418 13.00 -2.49 32.47
C ALA A 418 12.28 -2.35 33.82
N ILE A 419 11.84 -1.14 34.16
CA ILE A 419 10.98 -0.87 35.32
C ILE A 419 9.69 -0.21 34.85
N VAL A 420 8.57 -0.88 35.12
CA VAL A 420 7.25 -0.53 34.61
C VAL A 420 6.24 -0.53 35.75
N PHE A 421 5.51 0.57 35.92
CA PHE A 421 4.38 0.67 36.85
C PHE A 421 3.07 0.60 36.09
N VAL A 422 2.13 -0.20 36.59
CA VAL A 422 0.85 -0.46 35.93
C VAL A 422 -0.28 -0.21 36.91
N THR A 423 -1.32 0.51 36.49
CA THR A 423 -2.54 0.66 37.30
C THR A 423 -3.27 -0.67 37.48
N ASP A 424 -4.15 -0.73 38.47
CA ASP A 424 -4.99 -1.91 38.67
C ASP A 424 -5.80 -2.26 37.42
N TYR A 425 -5.84 -3.56 37.09
CA TYR A 425 -6.65 -4.11 36.03
C TYR A 425 -7.08 -5.54 36.37
N ASN A 426 -8.19 -5.99 35.81
CA ASN A 426 -8.68 -7.34 36.05
C ASN A 426 -7.92 -8.35 35.17
N ALA A 427 -6.85 -8.92 35.74
CA ALA A 427 -6.00 -9.87 35.05
C ALA A 427 -6.66 -11.23 34.75
N SER A 428 -7.86 -11.50 35.30
CA SER A 428 -8.67 -12.67 34.91
C SER A 428 -9.52 -12.44 33.65
N LYS A 429 -9.62 -11.19 33.18
CA LYS A 429 -10.41 -10.80 31.99
C LYS A 429 -9.55 -10.40 30.79
N GLY A 430 -8.27 -10.12 31.00
CA GLY A 430 -7.31 -9.83 29.93
C GLY A 430 -5.89 -9.85 30.47
N SER A 431 -4.92 -10.19 29.63
CA SER A 431 -3.50 -10.18 29.99
C SER A 431 -2.83 -8.94 29.41
N VAL A 432 -2.02 -8.24 30.21
CA VAL A 432 -1.19 -7.13 29.76
C VAL A 432 0.27 -7.58 29.78
N SER A 433 0.98 -7.35 28.67
CA SER A 433 2.41 -7.67 28.56
C SER A 433 3.18 -6.56 27.85
N LEU A 434 4.45 -6.37 28.22
CA LEU A 434 5.40 -5.62 27.43
C LEU A 434 6.05 -6.56 26.41
N LYS A 435 5.95 -6.24 25.13
CA LYS A 435 6.63 -6.93 24.03
C LYS A 435 7.76 -6.06 23.49
N ILE A 436 8.94 -6.63 23.29
CA ILE A 436 10.10 -5.91 22.72
C ILE A 436 10.58 -6.63 21.46
N LYS A 437 10.56 -5.93 20.33
CA LYS A 437 10.89 -6.48 19.01
C LYS A 437 12.06 -5.74 18.37
N ASP A 438 13.09 -6.48 17.98
CA ASP A 438 14.27 -5.93 17.30
C ASP A 438 14.06 -5.79 15.79
N PHE A 439 13.29 -4.79 15.38
CA PHE A 439 13.06 -4.52 13.95
C PHE A 439 14.30 -4.05 13.19
N ALA A 440 15.34 -3.57 13.87
CA ALA A 440 16.60 -3.12 13.25
C ALA A 440 17.48 -4.30 12.81
N ASN A 441 17.38 -5.45 13.50
CA ASN A 441 18.01 -6.68 13.04
C ASN A 441 17.13 -7.39 12.01
N GLU A 442 17.25 -6.99 10.74
CA GLU A 442 16.48 -7.54 9.62
C GLU A 442 16.89 -8.97 9.23
N THR A 443 17.86 -9.59 9.92
CA THR A 443 18.27 -10.99 9.65
C THR A 443 17.69 -11.95 10.67
N ASP A 444 17.71 -11.56 11.95
CA ASP A 444 17.22 -12.34 13.08
C ASP A 444 16.49 -11.40 14.04
N ALA A 445 15.29 -10.97 13.63
CA ALA A 445 14.48 -10.02 14.39
C ALA A 445 13.94 -10.70 15.67
N LYS A 446 14.71 -10.64 16.76
CA LYS A 446 14.35 -11.25 18.05
C LYS A 446 13.15 -10.55 18.70
N GLU A 447 12.37 -11.33 19.44
CA GLU A 447 11.21 -10.85 20.19
C GLU A 447 11.24 -11.43 21.61
N SER A 448 10.87 -10.60 22.58
CA SER A 448 10.62 -11.01 23.96
C SER A 448 9.27 -10.47 24.45
N ILE A 449 8.66 -11.20 25.38
CA ILE A 449 7.36 -10.86 25.98
C ILE A 449 7.51 -10.99 27.51
N TYR A 450 7.10 -9.94 28.22
CA TYR A 450 7.13 -9.85 29.68
C TYR A 450 5.72 -9.55 30.19
N PHE A 451 5.13 -10.46 30.96
CA PHE A 451 3.83 -10.22 31.57
C PHE A 451 3.92 -9.09 32.59
N LEU A 452 2.93 -8.21 32.58
CA LEU A 452 2.85 -7.08 33.49
C LEU A 452 1.73 -7.32 34.50
N LYS A 453 2.03 -7.14 35.78
CA LYS A 453 1.07 -7.15 36.88
C LYS A 453 0.73 -5.71 37.31
N PRO A 454 -0.43 -5.46 37.94
CA PRO A 454 -0.65 -4.22 38.66
C PRO A 454 0.49 -3.93 39.64
N GLY A 455 0.86 -2.66 39.78
CA GLY A 455 1.98 -2.21 40.60
C GLY A 455 3.33 -2.28 39.88
N LEU A 456 4.38 -2.57 40.63
CA LEU A 456 5.76 -2.58 40.15
C LEU A 456 6.09 -3.83 39.32
N ASN A 457 6.73 -3.63 38.16
CA ASN A 457 7.31 -4.69 37.35
C ASN A 457 8.77 -4.37 37.08
N LYS A 458 9.65 -5.35 37.34
CA LYS A 458 11.08 -5.28 37.04
C LYS A 458 11.50 -6.55 36.29
N PHE A 459 12.25 -6.38 35.22
CA PHE A 459 12.89 -7.50 34.51
C PHE A 459 14.09 -7.02 33.69
N THR A 460 14.98 -7.97 33.38
CA THR A 460 16.09 -7.74 32.46
C THR A 460 15.65 -8.03 31.03
N VAL A 461 15.85 -7.07 30.14
CA VAL A 461 15.55 -7.17 28.71
C VAL A 461 16.53 -8.15 28.05
N THR A 462 16.03 -9.06 27.21
CA THR A 462 16.82 -10.14 26.58
C THR A 462 17.17 -9.88 25.12
N ASN A 463 16.67 -8.79 24.55
CA ASN A 463 17.02 -8.31 23.21
C ASN A 463 16.74 -6.81 23.09
N SER A 464 17.53 -6.11 22.28
CA SER A 464 17.23 -4.72 21.92
C SER A 464 15.92 -4.64 21.13
N GLY A 465 15.30 -3.46 21.07
CA GLY A 465 14.14 -3.27 20.20
C GLY A 465 13.16 -2.19 20.65
N LEU A 466 12.10 -2.02 19.86
CA LEU A 466 10.96 -1.16 20.18
C LEU A 466 9.96 -1.93 21.06
N ALA A 467 9.43 -1.25 22.07
CA ALA A 467 8.48 -1.82 23.00
C ALA A 467 7.02 -1.52 22.61
N TYR A 468 6.16 -2.51 22.81
CA TYR A 468 4.71 -2.48 22.57
C TYR A 468 3.98 -3.03 23.79
N ILE A 469 2.78 -2.54 24.08
CA ILE A 469 1.90 -3.15 25.06
C ILE A 469 0.95 -4.12 24.36
N GLU A 470 1.14 -5.40 24.62
CA GLU A 470 0.15 -6.40 24.23
C GLU A 470 -0.95 -6.44 25.29
N TYR A 471 -2.10 -5.83 24.97
CA TYR A 471 -3.31 -5.90 25.79
C TYR A 471 -4.44 -6.51 24.97
N ASN A 472 -4.45 -7.85 24.91
CA ASN A 472 -5.43 -8.60 24.14
C ASN A 472 -6.54 -9.14 25.06
N SER A 473 -7.80 -8.92 24.67
CA SER A 473 -8.95 -9.58 25.29
C SER A 473 -10.10 -9.76 24.30
N ASP A 474 -10.71 -10.95 24.33
CA ASP A 474 -11.92 -11.25 23.56
C ASP A 474 -13.20 -10.86 24.32
N ILE A 475 -13.06 -10.34 25.55
CA ILE A 475 -14.14 -9.69 26.29
C ILE A 475 -14.21 -8.24 25.81
N PRO A 476 -15.37 -7.77 25.30
CA PRO A 476 -15.51 -6.40 24.84
C PRO A 476 -15.41 -5.40 26.01
N ASP A 477 -15.07 -4.16 25.70
CA ASP A 477 -15.19 -2.99 26.58
C ASP A 477 -14.42 -3.09 27.91
N LEU A 478 -13.22 -3.68 27.90
CA LEU A 478 -12.34 -3.58 29.06
C LEU A 478 -11.78 -2.16 29.24
N PRO A 479 -11.62 -1.69 30.50
CA PRO A 479 -11.03 -0.39 30.77
C PRO A 479 -9.60 -0.29 30.25
N ASP A 480 -9.20 0.90 29.81
CA ASP A 480 -7.81 1.20 29.47
C ASP A 480 -6.89 0.98 30.68
N VAL A 481 -5.71 0.44 30.44
CA VAL A 481 -4.68 0.26 31.46
C VAL A 481 -3.66 1.39 31.32
N LYS A 482 -3.46 2.16 32.40
CA LYS A 482 -2.48 3.24 32.44
C LYS A 482 -1.14 2.68 32.91
N ILE A 483 -0.08 2.93 32.14
CA ILE A 483 1.24 2.36 32.37
C ILE A 483 2.30 3.46 32.33
N ASN A 484 3.24 3.42 33.28
CA ASN A 484 4.46 4.22 33.29
C ASN A 484 5.69 3.34 33.05
N ILE A 485 6.30 3.46 31.87
CA ILE A 485 7.57 2.80 31.50
C ILE A 485 8.71 3.76 31.86
N THR A 486 9.28 3.56 33.04
CA THR A 486 10.23 4.50 33.63
C THR A 486 11.61 4.44 32.99
N THR A 487 12.12 3.24 32.69
CA THR A 487 13.44 3.04 32.08
C THR A 487 13.38 2.82 30.57
N GLY A 488 14.54 2.86 29.92
CA GLY A 488 14.68 2.83 28.48
C GLY A 488 14.81 4.22 27.86
N THR A 489 14.93 4.24 26.54
CA THR A 489 15.17 5.44 25.76
C THR A 489 13.94 5.76 24.91
N VAL A 490 13.43 6.98 25.03
CA VAL A 490 12.32 7.49 24.24
C VAL A 490 12.76 7.64 22.79
N ASN A 491 12.30 6.71 21.94
CA ASN A 491 12.42 6.80 20.49
C ASN A 491 11.30 7.64 19.89
N GLY A 492 10.09 7.51 20.44
CA GLY A 492 8.83 8.05 19.93
C GLY A 492 8.18 7.18 18.87
N PHE A 493 6.91 7.48 18.60
CA PHE A 493 6.16 7.04 17.43
C PHE A 493 5.44 8.27 16.84
N LEU A 494 5.05 8.19 15.57
CA LEU A 494 4.44 9.29 14.84
C LEU A 494 3.04 8.93 14.37
N SER A 495 2.12 9.88 14.41
CA SER A 495 0.75 9.70 13.89
C SER A 495 0.41 10.79 12.89
N ALA A 496 -0.77 10.67 12.27
CA ALA A 496 -1.29 11.72 11.39
C ALA A 496 -1.55 13.06 12.11
N THR A 497 -1.53 13.08 13.44
CA THR A 497 -1.72 14.30 14.26
C THR A 497 -0.41 14.87 14.81
N SER A 498 0.72 14.19 14.61
CA SER A 498 2.01 14.68 15.09
C SER A 498 2.44 15.95 14.36
N SER A 499 2.91 16.93 15.12
CA SER A 499 3.44 18.21 14.61
C SER A 499 4.74 18.02 13.83
N PHE A 500 5.10 19.00 13.01
CA PHE A 500 6.37 19.00 12.29
C PHE A 500 7.58 18.85 13.24
N GLN A 501 7.57 19.58 14.35
CA GLN A 501 8.64 19.55 15.36
C GLN A 501 8.77 18.16 16.00
N GLU A 502 7.65 17.48 16.26
CA GLU A 502 7.66 16.10 16.73
C GLU A 502 8.20 15.13 15.68
N TRP A 503 7.79 15.28 14.41
CA TRP A 503 8.35 14.51 13.29
C TRP A 503 9.86 14.67 13.20
N GLN A 504 10.34 15.91 13.17
CA GLN A 504 11.76 16.24 13.08
C GLN A 504 12.55 15.69 14.27
N LYS A 505 12.09 15.94 15.51
CA LYS A 505 12.74 15.42 16.74
C LYS A 505 12.75 13.88 16.78
N THR A 506 11.68 13.23 16.35
CA THR A 506 11.56 11.77 16.39
C THR A 506 12.45 11.10 15.34
N LEU A 507 12.49 11.65 14.12
CA LEU A 507 13.29 11.09 13.03
C LEU A 507 14.79 11.36 13.20
N LEU A 508 15.18 12.48 13.83
CA LEU A 508 16.59 12.82 14.02
C LEU A 508 17.20 12.26 15.31
N ASN A 509 16.40 11.85 16.30
CA ASN A 509 16.95 11.24 17.49
C ASN A 509 17.59 9.88 17.19
N LYS A 510 18.68 9.57 17.91
CA LYS A 510 19.49 8.37 17.74
C LYS A 510 19.10 7.23 18.70
N ALA A 511 17.86 7.21 19.22
CA ALA A 511 17.40 6.20 20.17
C ALA A 511 17.28 4.80 19.53
N TYR A 512 16.73 4.74 18.32
CA TYR A 512 16.57 3.52 17.54
C TYR A 512 16.53 3.86 16.04
N PRO A 513 17.04 2.99 15.13
CA PRO A 513 17.10 3.29 13.69
C PRO A 513 15.72 3.32 13.00
N LYS A 514 14.74 2.59 13.54
CA LYS A 514 13.38 2.51 13.01
C LYS A 514 12.39 3.29 13.87
N VAL A 515 11.25 3.61 13.30
CA VAL A 515 10.14 4.31 13.96
C VAL A 515 8.82 3.67 13.57
N ASP A 516 7.86 3.71 14.50
CA ASP A 516 6.48 3.34 14.21
C ASP A 516 5.69 4.55 13.73
N LEU A 517 5.00 4.40 12.60
CA LEU A 517 3.94 5.29 12.16
C LEU A 517 2.59 4.66 12.47
N VAL A 518 1.69 5.41 13.10
CA VAL A 518 0.42 4.93 13.62
C VAL A 518 -0.73 5.65 12.94
N GLY A 519 -1.46 4.92 12.10
CA GLY A 519 -2.75 5.31 11.55
C GLY A 519 -3.91 4.77 12.40
N LYS A 520 -5.13 5.04 11.94
CA LYS A 520 -6.38 4.51 12.47
C LYS A 520 -6.52 3.00 12.21
N HIS A 521 -6.12 2.52 11.04
CA HIS A 521 -6.29 1.13 10.61
C HIS A 521 -4.97 0.41 10.30
N ILE A 522 -3.85 1.13 10.28
CA ILE A 522 -2.52 0.59 9.99
C ILE A 522 -1.47 1.03 11.01
N GLY A 523 -0.57 0.13 11.39
CA GLY A 523 0.75 0.46 11.94
C GLY A 523 1.85 0.21 10.90
N ILE A 524 2.89 1.03 10.88
CA ILE A 524 4.01 0.89 9.92
C ILE A 524 5.31 0.99 10.69
N ASN A 525 6.17 -0.02 10.59
CA ASN A 525 7.53 0.04 11.11
C ASN A 525 8.51 0.23 9.96
N ILE A 526 9.32 1.28 10.03
CA ILE A 526 10.20 1.70 8.92
C ILE A 526 11.45 2.43 9.43
N LEU A 527 12.53 2.37 8.64
CA LEU A 527 13.74 3.16 8.86
C LEU A 527 13.46 4.67 8.86
N LYS A 528 14.10 5.41 9.77
CA LYS A 528 13.99 6.87 9.86
C LYS A 528 14.60 7.58 8.65
N GLU A 529 15.72 7.08 8.14
CA GLU A 529 16.48 7.73 7.06
C GLU A 529 15.65 7.95 5.78
N PRO A 530 14.97 6.94 5.20
CA PRO A 530 14.04 7.15 4.10
C PRO A 530 12.95 8.21 4.34
N LEU A 531 12.43 8.32 5.57
CA LEU A 531 11.41 9.30 5.92
C LEU A 531 11.99 10.72 6.00
N ILE A 532 13.22 10.89 6.50
CA ILE A 532 13.93 12.17 6.49
C ILE A 532 14.04 12.67 5.04
N GLN A 533 14.44 11.78 4.12
CA GLN A 533 14.60 12.11 2.71
C GLN A 533 13.27 12.43 2.01
N ASN A 534 12.23 11.64 2.23
CA ASN A 534 11.05 11.66 1.36
C ASN A 534 9.78 12.28 1.97
N THR A 535 9.69 12.39 3.31
CA THR A 535 8.40 12.61 3.99
C THR A 535 8.45 13.58 5.15
N LEU A 536 9.61 14.10 5.53
CA LEU A 536 9.76 14.92 6.74
C LEU A 536 8.72 16.06 6.88
N PHE A 537 8.33 16.69 5.77
CA PHE A 537 7.35 17.80 5.75
C PHE A 537 5.92 17.37 5.38
N LYS A 538 5.70 16.07 5.16
CA LYS A 538 4.44 15.49 4.66
C LYS A 538 4.05 14.23 5.42
N GLY A 539 4.53 14.11 6.65
CA GLY A 539 4.31 12.95 7.50
C GLY A 539 2.84 12.57 7.67
N PRO A 540 1.96 13.53 8.06
CA PRO A 540 0.52 13.29 8.12
C PRO A 540 -0.10 12.79 6.81
N GLU A 541 0.30 13.37 5.67
CA GLU A 541 -0.20 12.96 4.35
C GLU A 541 0.19 11.51 4.02
N LEU A 542 1.42 11.09 4.34
CA LEU A 542 1.86 9.71 4.15
C LEU A 542 1.00 8.74 4.94
N ILE A 543 0.83 8.97 6.24
CA ILE A 543 0.06 8.07 7.12
C ILE A 543 -1.38 8.00 6.64
N GLN A 544 -2.01 9.15 6.36
CA GLN A 544 -3.38 9.19 5.86
C GLN A 544 -3.55 8.41 4.55
N LYS A 545 -2.55 8.44 3.66
CA LYS A 545 -2.62 7.69 2.39
C LYS A 545 -2.51 6.18 2.59
N TRP A 546 -1.62 5.70 3.48
CA TRP A 546 -1.57 4.29 3.87
C TRP A 546 -2.88 3.84 4.54
N ASP A 547 -3.43 4.64 5.46
CA ASP A 547 -4.70 4.37 6.12
C ASP A 547 -5.86 4.31 5.13
N SER A 548 -5.89 5.21 4.15
CA SER A 548 -6.93 5.26 3.12
C SER A 548 -6.94 4.00 2.27
N ILE A 549 -5.77 3.43 1.97
CA ILE A 549 -5.67 2.13 1.28
C ILE A 549 -6.40 1.05 2.08
N ILE A 550 -6.19 0.98 3.40
CA ILE A 550 -6.87 -0.01 4.25
C ILE A 550 -8.37 0.27 4.36
N ALA A 551 -8.76 1.53 4.58
CA ALA A 551 -10.16 1.92 4.68
C ALA A 551 -10.96 1.55 3.42
N ILE A 552 -10.38 1.76 2.24
CA ILE A 552 -10.99 1.35 0.95
C ILE A 552 -11.24 -0.17 0.92
N GLN A 553 -10.28 -0.99 1.38
CA GLN A 553 -10.51 -2.44 1.46
C GLN A 553 -11.63 -2.79 2.43
N PHE A 554 -11.71 -2.13 3.59
CA PHE A 554 -12.77 -2.35 4.56
C PHE A 554 -14.15 -2.04 3.99
N HIS A 555 -14.27 -0.99 3.16
CA HIS A 555 -15.50 -0.71 2.41
C HIS A 555 -15.80 -1.82 1.39
N GLN A 556 -14.82 -2.22 0.57
CA GLN A 556 -14.99 -3.31 -0.41
C GLN A 556 -15.39 -4.65 0.24
N MET A 557 -14.88 -4.93 1.44
CA MET A 557 -15.20 -6.12 2.24
C MET A 557 -16.55 -6.03 2.97
N GLY A 558 -17.26 -4.91 2.89
CA GLY A 558 -18.51 -4.66 3.61
C GLY A 558 -18.36 -4.43 5.10
N LEU A 559 -17.14 -4.27 5.63
CA LEU A 559 -16.92 -4.15 7.08
C LEU A 559 -17.58 -2.91 7.66
N VAL A 560 -17.51 -1.78 6.95
CA VAL A 560 -18.18 -0.55 7.39
C VAL A 560 -19.70 -0.72 7.34
N LYS A 561 -20.23 -1.28 6.24
CA LYS A 561 -21.66 -1.51 6.05
C LYS A 561 -22.29 -2.39 7.14
N TYR A 562 -21.58 -3.42 7.59
CA TYR A 562 -22.08 -4.38 8.58
C TYR A 562 -21.54 -4.15 10.00
N ASN A 563 -20.88 -3.01 10.26
CA ASN A 563 -20.29 -2.68 11.55
C ASN A 563 -19.32 -3.76 12.07
N LEU A 564 -18.45 -4.25 11.19
CA LEU A 564 -17.45 -5.29 11.44
C LEU A 564 -16.01 -4.77 11.33
N VAL A 565 -15.80 -3.45 11.29
CA VAL A 565 -14.43 -2.88 11.30
C VAL A 565 -13.78 -3.26 12.64
N PRO A 566 -12.72 -4.08 12.64
CA PRO A 566 -12.09 -4.48 13.88
C PRO A 566 -11.31 -3.30 14.48
N PRO A 567 -11.16 -3.24 15.81
CA PRO A 567 -10.25 -2.28 16.45
C PRO A 567 -8.77 -2.64 16.19
N ASN A 568 -8.46 -3.89 15.80
CA ASN A 568 -7.10 -4.26 15.40
C ASN A 568 -6.69 -3.57 14.10
N ARG A 569 -5.51 -2.95 14.10
CA ARG A 569 -4.80 -2.48 12.92
C ARG A 569 -4.15 -3.63 12.15
N LEU A 570 -4.02 -3.45 10.84
CA LEU A 570 -3.04 -4.16 10.03
C LEU A 570 -1.64 -3.61 10.31
N PHE A 571 -0.58 -4.25 9.83
CA PHE A 571 0.79 -3.78 10.05
C PHE A 571 1.69 -3.96 8.83
N ALA A 572 2.38 -2.89 8.44
CA ALA A 572 3.44 -2.91 7.45
C ALA A 572 4.80 -3.04 8.14
N TRP A 573 5.47 -4.16 7.95
CA TRP A 573 6.86 -4.34 8.35
C TRP A 573 7.75 -4.05 7.16
N ILE A 574 8.50 -2.94 7.24
CA ILE A 574 9.30 -2.46 6.13
C ILE A 574 10.79 -2.65 6.46
N GLU A 575 11.47 -3.42 5.61
CA GLU A 575 12.88 -3.78 5.72
C GLU A 575 13.66 -3.40 4.45
N SER A 576 14.98 -3.53 4.47
CA SER A 576 15.86 -3.21 3.32
C SER A 576 16.16 -4.43 2.43
N LYS A 577 15.45 -5.54 2.65
CA LYS A 577 15.57 -6.81 1.93
C LYS A 577 14.30 -7.65 2.11
N GLY A 578 14.21 -8.81 1.48
CA GLY A 578 13.17 -9.83 1.77
C GLY A 578 11.97 -9.83 0.81
N GLY A 579 11.92 -8.89 -0.14
CA GLY A 579 10.83 -8.80 -1.14
C GLY A 579 9.47 -8.45 -0.53
N TYR A 580 8.40 -8.48 -1.34
CA TYR A 580 7.06 -8.13 -0.85
C TYR A 580 6.24 -9.39 -0.63
N TYR A 581 5.71 -9.60 0.57
CA TYR A 581 4.83 -10.73 0.92
C TYR A 581 3.83 -10.36 2.02
N ALA A 582 2.88 -11.24 2.31
CA ALA A 582 1.96 -11.11 3.44
C ALA A 582 1.95 -12.39 4.26
N SER A 583 1.79 -12.25 5.58
CA SER A 583 1.72 -13.38 6.50
C SER A 583 0.80 -13.06 7.69
N ASN A 584 0.76 -13.94 8.69
CA ASN A 584 0.12 -13.60 9.95
C ASN A 584 0.81 -12.37 10.57
N HIS A 585 -0.01 -11.46 11.09
CA HIS A 585 0.40 -10.25 11.80
C HIS A 585 0.95 -9.10 10.95
N HIS A 586 1.41 -9.32 9.72
CA HIS A 586 1.97 -8.23 8.90
C HIS A 586 1.95 -8.47 7.39
N ALA A 587 2.04 -7.37 6.65
CA ALA A 587 2.52 -7.33 5.28
C ALA A 587 3.97 -6.83 5.30
N HIS A 588 4.84 -7.51 4.56
CA HIS A 588 6.26 -7.17 4.47
C HIS A 588 6.57 -6.43 3.16
N PHE A 589 7.40 -5.40 3.24
CA PHE A 589 7.86 -4.61 2.09
C PHE A 589 9.36 -4.34 2.11
N ASP A 590 9.98 -4.40 0.94
CA ASP A 590 11.41 -4.20 0.71
C ASP A 590 11.71 -2.79 0.18
N LEU A 591 12.38 -1.97 0.99
CA LEU A 591 12.78 -0.61 0.65
C LEU A 591 13.77 -0.55 -0.52
N SER A 592 14.57 -1.59 -0.74
CA SER A 592 15.59 -1.60 -1.78
C SER A 592 15.00 -1.63 -3.20
N TRP A 593 13.75 -2.12 -3.35
CA TRP A 593 13.08 -2.17 -4.64
C TRP A 593 12.71 -0.78 -5.14
N ASN A 594 12.13 0.04 -4.27
CA ASN A 594 11.83 1.45 -4.53
C ASN A 594 11.48 2.17 -3.22
N GLN A 595 12.42 2.93 -2.67
CA GLN A 595 12.24 3.66 -1.43
C GLN A 595 11.07 4.66 -1.49
N ASN A 596 10.94 5.41 -2.60
CA ASN A 596 9.90 6.43 -2.75
C ASN A 596 8.49 5.82 -2.83
N ALA A 597 8.39 4.61 -3.39
CA ALA A 597 7.14 3.87 -3.48
C ALA A 597 6.53 3.45 -2.13
N LEU A 598 7.28 3.57 -1.04
CA LEU A 598 6.82 3.25 0.32
C LEU A 598 6.81 4.47 1.25
N THR A 599 7.55 5.52 0.92
CA THR A 599 7.79 6.67 1.82
C THR A 599 7.27 7.99 1.30
N SER A 600 7.08 8.16 -0.01
CA SER A 600 6.58 9.44 -0.55
C SER A 600 5.07 9.37 -0.75
N PRO A 601 4.26 10.27 -0.14
CA PRO A 601 2.82 10.26 -0.33
C PRO A 601 2.40 10.45 -1.80
N HIS A 602 3.21 11.10 -2.63
CA HIS A 602 2.88 11.27 -4.06
C HIS A 602 3.34 10.12 -4.95
N GLN A 603 4.27 9.27 -4.48
CA GLN A 603 4.84 8.19 -5.28
C GLN A 603 4.53 6.79 -4.73
N LEU A 604 3.70 6.68 -3.68
CA LEU A 604 3.32 5.39 -3.12
C LEU A 604 2.84 4.42 -4.22
N ASP A 605 3.38 3.20 -4.21
CA ASP A 605 2.88 2.11 -5.05
C ASP A 605 1.59 1.56 -4.45
N ILE A 606 0.50 2.28 -4.70
CA ILE A 606 -0.85 1.96 -4.23
C ILE A 606 -1.24 0.52 -4.62
N TRP A 607 -0.87 0.08 -5.83
CA TRP A 607 -1.23 -1.26 -6.31
C TRP A 607 -0.57 -2.34 -5.45
N ALA A 608 0.75 -2.25 -5.27
CA ALA A 608 1.52 -3.24 -4.53
C ALA A 608 1.15 -3.26 -3.05
N ILE A 609 0.97 -2.09 -2.43
CA ILE A 609 0.55 -1.96 -1.03
C ILE A 609 -0.82 -2.61 -0.82
N ALA A 610 -1.81 -2.22 -1.63
CA ALA A 610 -3.14 -2.81 -1.57
C ALA A 610 -3.11 -4.32 -1.86
N ASN A 611 -2.18 -4.79 -2.71
CA ASN A 611 -2.08 -6.21 -3.04
C ASN A 611 -1.68 -7.06 -1.83
N ARG A 612 -0.72 -6.58 -1.01
CA ARG A 612 -0.24 -7.32 0.17
C ARG A 612 -1.26 -7.35 1.30
N PHE A 613 -1.91 -6.23 1.59
CA PHE A 613 -3.03 -6.26 2.53
C PHE A 613 -4.23 -7.03 1.98
N GLY A 614 -4.42 -7.02 0.66
CA GLY A 614 -5.40 -7.85 -0.02
C GLY A 614 -5.20 -9.33 0.24
N GLN A 615 -3.95 -9.82 0.27
CA GLN A 615 -3.64 -11.22 0.63
C GLN A 615 -4.05 -11.56 2.06
N GLN A 616 -3.87 -10.65 3.02
CA GLN A 616 -4.37 -10.83 4.39
C GLN A 616 -5.91 -10.88 4.42
N ASN A 617 -6.57 -10.09 3.56
CA ASN A 617 -8.02 -9.91 3.51
C ASN A 617 -8.77 -10.84 2.54
N GLN A 618 -8.11 -11.83 1.94
CA GLN A 618 -8.77 -12.83 1.10
C GLN A 618 -9.63 -13.80 1.93
N PHE A 619 -10.71 -14.32 1.32
CA PHE A 619 -11.65 -15.26 1.95
C PHE A 619 -11.39 -16.71 1.49
N PRO A 620 -10.65 -17.53 2.28
CA PRO A 620 -10.23 -18.88 1.87
C PRO A 620 -11.37 -19.87 1.61
N ASN A 621 -12.58 -19.60 2.13
CA ASN A 621 -13.74 -20.49 2.03
C ASN A 621 -14.86 -19.94 1.13
N GLY A 622 -14.57 -19.02 0.21
CA GLY A 622 -15.61 -18.55 -0.72
C GLY A 622 -15.18 -17.59 -1.83
N LEU A 623 -14.08 -16.85 -1.66
CA LEU A 623 -13.54 -15.92 -2.67
C LEU A 623 -12.02 -16.09 -2.86
N LYS A 624 -11.52 -17.31 -2.63
CA LYS A 624 -10.14 -17.71 -2.91
C LYS A 624 -10.08 -19.23 -3.11
N TRP A 625 -10.06 -19.64 -4.38
CA TRP A 625 -9.82 -21.02 -4.81
C TRP A 625 -8.44 -21.14 -5.47
N THR A 626 -7.96 -22.37 -5.69
CA THR A 626 -6.68 -22.61 -6.37
C THR A 626 -6.61 -21.84 -7.70
N GLY A 627 -5.51 -21.15 -7.96
CA GLY A 627 -5.31 -20.31 -9.15
C GLY A 627 -5.76 -18.86 -8.96
N THR A 628 -6.16 -18.47 -7.75
CA THR A 628 -6.60 -17.10 -7.43
C THR A 628 -5.91 -16.49 -6.22
N PHE A 629 -4.86 -17.11 -5.68
CA PHE A 629 -4.09 -16.55 -4.57
C PHE A 629 -3.54 -15.17 -4.93
N GLU A 630 -2.96 -15.00 -6.14
CA GLU A 630 -2.56 -13.72 -6.70
C GLU A 630 -3.61 -13.15 -7.68
N VAL A 631 -4.91 -13.36 -7.42
CA VAL A 631 -5.99 -12.75 -8.20
C VAL A 631 -6.99 -12.04 -7.29
N THR A 632 -7.60 -12.73 -6.31
CA THR A 632 -8.71 -12.13 -5.55
C THR A 632 -8.25 -11.06 -4.55
N ASN A 633 -6.98 -11.09 -4.13
CA ASN A 633 -6.29 -9.98 -3.46
C ASN A 633 -6.22 -8.71 -4.34
N MET A 634 -6.01 -8.85 -5.65
CA MET A 634 -5.91 -7.71 -6.57
C MET A 634 -7.24 -7.05 -6.91
N ILE A 635 -8.38 -7.62 -6.50
CA ILE A 635 -9.68 -6.93 -6.54
C ILE A 635 -9.60 -5.63 -5.72
N TYR A 636 -8.91 -5.70 -4.58
CA TYR A 636 -8.66 -4.55 -3.73
C TYR A 636 -7.68 -3.57 -4.38
N SER A 637 -6.59 -4.08 -4.98
CA SER A 637 -5.61 -3.25 -5.68
C SER A 637 -6.22 -2.47 -6.84
N ALA A 638 -7.00 -3.11 -7.69
CA ALA A 638 -7.59 -2.46 -8.86
C ALA A 638 -8.48 -1.27 -8.46
N TYR A 639 -9.40 -1.49 -7.51
CA TYR A 639 -10.26 -0.41 -7.04
C TYR A 639 -9.50 0.68 -6.29
N THR A 640 -8.60 0.31 -5.37
CA THR A 640 -7.82 1.29 -4.60
C THR A 640 -6.96 2.16 -5.52
N SER A 641 -6.26 1.56 -6.49
CA SER A 641 -5.49 2.31 -7.49
C SER A 641 -6.37 3.19 -8.36
N TYR A 642 -7.56 2.73 -8.75
CA TYR A 642 -8.50 3.55 -9.50
C TYR A 642 -8.94 4.79 -8.71
N ILE A 643 -9.33 4.63 -7.45
CA ILE A 643 -9.88 5.72 -6.62
C ILE A 643 -8.80 6.74 -6.25
N LEU A 644 -7.60 6.28 -5.90
CA LEU A 644 -6.50 7.15 -5.45
C LEU A 644 -5.65 7.71 -6.60
N SER A 645 -5.91 7.33 -7.85
CA SER A 645 -5.22 7.85 -9.02
C SER A 645 -5.96 9.02 -9.66
N HIS A 646 -5.22 10.08 -10.00
CA HIS A 646 -5.75 11.22 -10.77
C HIS A 646 -6.27 10.81 -12.16
N SER A 647 -5.65 9.81 -12.81
CA SER A 647 -6.07 9.37 -14.14
C SER A 647 -7.33 8.50 -14.12
N ARG A 648 -7.73 8.00 -12.94
CA ARG A 648 -8.78 6.98 -12.79
C ARG A 648 -8.57 5.79 -13.74
N LEU A 649 -7.32 5.38 -13.92
CA LEU A 649 -6.91 4.18 -14.68
C LEU A 649 -6.03 3.29 -13.79
N THR A 650 -6.08 1.98 -14.04
CA THR A 650 -5.25 1.00 -13.35
C THR A 650 -4.21 0.41 -14.32
N ARG A 651 -3.30 -0.42 -13.80
CA ARG A 651 -2.35 -1.16 -14.65
C ARG A 651 -3.04 -2.06 -15.68
N LEU A 652 -4.28 -2.48 -15.45
CA LEU A 652 -5.07 -3.28 -16.39
C LEU A 652 -5.37 -2.50 -17.67
N GLU A 653 -5.48 -1.17 -17.60
CA GLU A 653 -5.75 -0.29 -18.75
C GLU A 653 -4.49 0.33 -19.37
N THR A 654 -3.35 0.25 -18.69
CA THR A 654 -2.14 0.99 -19.10
C THR A 654 -0.95 0.12 -19.45
N THR A 655 -0.89 -1.13 -18.96
CA THR A 655 0.24 -2.04 -19.26
C THR A 655 0.09 -2.64 -20.66
N ASP A 656 1.20 -2.70 -21.40
CA ASP A 656 1.24 -3.38 -22.70
C ASP A 656 1.30 -4.90 -22.54
N ASP A 657 0.46 -5.62 -23.31
CA ASP A 657 0.40 -7.08 -23.31
C ASP A 657 0.75 -7.63 -24.72
N PRO A 658 1.58 -8.69 -24.83
CA PRO A 658 2.12 -9.20 -26.11
C PRO A 658 1.11 -10.01 -26.97
N TYR A 659 -0.19 -9.77 -26.86
CA TYR A 659 -1.20 -10.50 -27.63
C TYR A 659 -1.09 -10.26 -29.15
N LEU A 660 -1.31 -11.32 -29.95
CA LEU A 660 -1.10 -11.32 -31.40
C LEU A 660 0.32 -10.92 -31.83
N GLY A 661 1.34 -11.17 -31.00
CA GLY A 661 2.75 -10.98 -31.36
C GLY A 661 3.22 -9.53 -31.37
N THR A 662 2.44 -8.61 -30.77
CA THR A 662 2.83 -7.21 -30.57
C THR A 662 2.41 -6.76 -29.17
N ARG A 663 3.22 -5.90 -28.54
CA ARG A 663 2.94 -5.37 -27.20
C ARG A 663 2.16 -4.07 -27.36
N LEU A 664 0.88 -4.09 -26.98
CA LEU A 664 0.01 -2.90 -27.02
C LEU A 664 -0.78 -2.79 -25.73
N THR A 665 -1.04 -1.55 -25.31
CA THR A 665 -2.03 -1.27 -24.28
C THR A 665 -3.42 -1.73 -24.74
N GLY A 666 -4.23 -2.25 -23.82
CA GLY A 666 -5.54 -2.85 -24.12
C GLY A 666 -5.48 -4.30 -24.61
N ASN A 667 -4.32 -4.84 -24.98
CA ASN A 667 -4.21 -6.24 -25.42
C ASN A 667 -4.57 -7.26 -24.35
N LEU A 668 -4.41 -6.94 -23.06
CA LEU A 668 -4.88 -7.79 -21.97
C LEU A 668 -6.39 -8.07 -22.10
N TYR A 669 -7.18 -7.02 -22.35
CA TYR A 669 -8.63 -7.14 -22.58
C TYR A 669 -8.93 -7.83 -23.90
N ASN A 670 -8.19 -7.52 -24.97
CA ASN A 670 -8.38 -8.20 -26.26
C ASN A 670 -8.15 -9.71 -26.13
N SER A 671 -7.05 -10.13 -25.48
CA SER A 671 -6.77 -11.53 -25.24
C SER A 671 -7.90 -12.19 -24.46
N TYR A 672 -8.37 -11.55 -23.39
CA TYR A 672 -9.50 -12.03 -22.60
C TYR A 672 -10.80 -12.15 -23.41
N TYR A 673 -11.24 -11.10 -24.13
CA TYR A 673 -12.48 -11.13 -24.91
C TYR A 673 -12.47 -12.23 -25.97
N ASN A 674 -11.33 -12.44 -26.63
CA ASN A 674 -11.21 -13.38 -27.74
C ASN A 674 -10.99 -14.82 -27.26
N GLU A 675 -10.12 -15.05 -26.26
CA GLU A 675 -9.83 -16.39 -25.75
C GLU A 675 -10.92 -16.93 -24.83
N VAL A 676 -11.49 -16.08 -23.97
CA VAL A 676 -12.53 -16.48 -23.02
C VAL A 676 -13.90 -16.23 -23.62
N GLY A 677 -14.19 -15.01 -24.05
CA GLY A 677 -15.51 -14.62 -24.55
C GLY A 677 -15.92 -15.25 -25.89
N LEU A 678 -15.07 -15.18 -26.91
CA LEU A 678 -15.40 -15.72 -28.24
C LEU A 678 -15.09 -17.22 -28.35
N LYS A 679 -13.89 -17.66 -27.94
CA LYS A 679 -13.49 -19.07 -28.01
C LYS A 679 -14.05 -19.93 -26.88
N GLN A 680 -14.81 -19.33 -25.95
CA GLN A 680 -15.52 -20.05 -24.87
C GLN A 680 -14.57 -20.96 -24.07
N LYS A 681 -13.41 -20.42 -23.67
CA LYS A 681 -12.49 -21.12 -22.76
C LYS A 681 -12.83 -20.80 -21.31
N ASN A 682 -12.69 -21.78 -20.43
CA ASN A 682 -12.83 -21.52 -19.00
C ASN A 682 -11.75 -20.54 -18.51
N ILE A 683 -12.12 -19.60 -17.64
CA ILE A 683 -11.21 -18.57 -17.12
C ILE A 683 -9.99 -19.16 -16.40
N MET A 684 -10.14 -20.32 -15.77
CA MET A 684 -9.04 -21.01 -15.07
C MET A 684 -8.03 -21.65 -16.03
N SER A 685 -8.34 -21.76 -17.32
CA SER A 685 -7.39 -22.24 -18.34
C SER A 685 -6.38 -21.16 -18.75
N ARG A 686 -6.55 -19.92 -18.30
CA ARG A 686 -5.70 -18.79 -18.68
C ARG A 686 -4.46 -18.74 -17.81
N SER A 687 -3.26 -18.62 -18.39
CA SER A 687 -2.01 -18.54 -17.62
C SER A 687 -1.74 -17.14 -17.06
N ASN A 688 -2.23 -16.07 -17.72
CA ASN A 688 -2.08 -14.70 -17.24
C ASN A 688 -3.10 -14.40 -16.14
N ILE A 689 -2.62 -14.21 -14.91
CA ILE A 689 -3.45 -13.93 -13.73
C ILE A 689 -4.24 -12.61 -13.85
N PHE A 690 -3.75 -11.64 -14.63
CA PHE A 690 -4.48 -10.39 -14.86
C PHE A 690 -5.73 -10.61 -15.72
N GLU A 691 -5.73 -11.59 -16.64
CA GLU A 691 -6.95 -11.97 -17.37
C GLU A 691 -8.00 -12.56 -16.41
N ARG A 692 -7.56 -13.34 -15.41
CA ARG A 692 -8.45 -13.90 -14.38
C ARG A 692 -9.04 -12.83 -13.46
N LEU A 693 -8.36 -11.68 -13.31
CA LEU A 693 -8.83 -10.54 -12.53
C LEU A 693 -9.91 -9.72 -13.25
N LEU A 694 -9.87 -9.65 -14.59
CA LEU A 694 -10.75 -8.78 -15.39
C LEU A 694 -12.26 -8.94 -15.06
N PRO A 695 -12.83 -10.16 -14.94
CA PRO A 695 -14.25 -10.30 -14.61
C PRO A 695 -14.64 -9.60 -13.31
N PHE A 696 -13.80 -9.67 -12.27
CA PHE A 696 -14.06 -8.99 -10.99
C PHE A 696 -13.98 -7.48 -11.14
N TRP A 697 -12.98 -7.00 -11.89
CA TRP A 697 -12.82 -5.57 -12.16
C TRP A 697 -13.97 -5.01 -13.00
N GLN A 698 -14.50 -5.79 -13.95
CA GLN A 698 -15.66 -5.41 -14.75
C GLN A 698 -16.94 -5.27 -13.93
N LEU A 699 -17.18 -6.20 -13.00
CA LEU A 699 -18.28 -6.10 -12.03
C LEU A 699 -18.13 -4.85 -11.15
N GLN A 700 -16.91 -4.59 -10.65
CA GLN A 700 -16.61 -3.39 -9.85
C GLN A 700 -16.85 -2.09 -10.64
N LEU A 701 -16.37 -2.00 -11.88
CA LEU A 701 -16.59 -0.86 -12.76
C LEU A 701 -18.07 -0.61 -13.01
N TYR A 702 -18.85 -1.64 -13.27
CA TYR A 702 -20.25 -1.46 -13.62
C TYR A 702 -21.13 -1.14 -12.41
N TYR A 703 -21.01 -1.91 -11.33
CA TYR A 703 -21.91 -1.77 -10.18
C TYR A 703 -21.45 -0.71 -9.19
N SER A 704 -20.15 -0.65 -8.87
CA SER A 704 -19.64 0.27 -7.85
C SER A 704 -19.22 1.63 -8.40
N ILE A 705 -19.00 1.77 -9.73
CA ILE A 705 -18.49 3.01 -10.34
C ILE A 705 -19.47 3.60 -11.38
N ALA A 706 -20.05 2.78 -12.26
CA ALA A 706 -20.97 3.23 -13.31
C ALA A 706 -22.44 3.31 -12.88
N GLY A 707 -22.76 2.94 -11.63
CA GLY A 707 -24.13 2.96 -11.12
C GLY A 707 -25.06 1.97 -11.84
N ALA A 708 -24.53 0.79 -12.19
CA ALA A 708 -25.22 -0.29 -12.90
C ALA A 708 -25.82 0.12 -14.26
N GLY A 709 -25.36 1.22 -14.85
CA GLY A 709 -25.96 1.84 -16.04
C GLY A 709 -27.36 2.42 -15.79
N MET A 710 -27.80 2.50 -14.54
CA MET A 710 -29.14 2.96 -14.13
C MET A 710 -29.08 4.20 -13.24
N ASN A 711 -27.92 4.86 -13.18
CA ASN A 711 -27.65 5.99 -12.27
C ASN A 711 -27.87 5.62 -10.79
N ALA A 712 -27.65 4.34 -10.42
CA ALA A 712 -27.57 3.93 -9.02
C ALA A 712 -26.36 4.60 -8.35
N PRO A 713 -26.41 4.89 -7.03
CA PRO A 713 -25.27 5.50 -6.37
C PRO A 713 -24.00 4.66 -6.48
N THR A 714 -22.87 5.33 -6.67
CA THR A 714 -21.55 4.71 -6.68
C THR A 714 -21.08 4.41 -5.26
N LEU A 715 -20.07 3.55 -5.10
CA LEU A 715 -19.51 3.26 -3.78
C LEU A 715 -18.91 4.52 -3.11
N GLU A 716 -18.26 5.41 -3.86
CA GLU A 716 -17.80 6.71 -3.33
C GLU A 716 -18.98 7.55 -2.79
N GLN A 717 -20.13 7.56 -3.48
CA GLN A 717 -21.32 8.28 -3.04
C GLN A 717 -22.01 7.64 -1.83
N VAL A 718 -22.08 6.30 -1.79
CA VAL A 718 -22.62 5.57 -0.62
C VAL A 718 -21.76 5.86 0.62
N ILE A 719 -20.44 5.88 0.46
CA ILE A 719 -19.50 6.20 1.55
C ILE A 719 -19.68 7.65 2.03
N ALA A 720 -19.79 8.60 1.10
CA ALA A 720 -19.88 10.02 1.44
C ALA A 720 -21.23 10.40 2.08
N ASN A 721 -22.33 9.83 1.60
CA ASN A 721 -23.69 10.29 1.94
C ASN A 721 -24.48 9.29 2.79
N ASN A 722 -23.88 8.15 3.15
CA ASN A 722 -24.54 7.02 3.82
C ASN A 722 -25.89 6.63 3.17
N ASN A 723 -26.01 6.82 1.87
CA ASN A 723 -27.27 6.71 1.12
C ASN A 723 -27.18 5.59 0.09
N ILE A 724 -28.09 4.64 0.18
CA ILE A 724 -28.31 3.61 -0.82
C ILE A 724 -29.54 4.07 -1.64
N GLY A 725 -29.30 4.62 -2.83
CA GLY A 725 -30.36 4.99 -3.76
C GLY A 725 -30.94 3.76 -4.46
N GLY A 726 -32.28 3.71 -4.58
CA GLY A 726 -33.01 2.57 -5.12
C GLY A 726 -33.17 1.42 -4.11
N ASN A 727 -33.88 0.36 -4.50
CA ASN A 727 -34.16 -0.79 -3.61
C ASN A 727 -32.96 -1.76 -3.46
N THR A 728 -31.98 -1.72 -4.37
CA THR A 728 -30.86 -2.67 -4.42
C THR A 728 -29.51 -1.96 -4.25
N ASP A 729 -28.69 -2.44 -3.32
CA ASP A 729 -27.36 -1.87 -3.05
C ASP A 729 -26.30 -2.44 -4.01
N TYR A 730 -26.31 -1.94 -5.25
CA TYR A 730 -25.33 -2.30 -6.28
C TYR A 730 -23.90 -1.95 -5.86
N ALA A 731 -23.72 -0.81 -5.19
CA ALA A 731 -22.40 -0.28 -4.88
C ALA A 731 -21.58 -1.22 -3.99
N ASN A 732 -22.22 -1.85 -3.02
CA ASN A 732 -21.58 -2.77 -2.07
C ASN A 732 -21.65 -4.25 -2.49
N TRP A 733 -21.83 -4.57 -3.78
CA TRP A 733 -21.98 -5.96 -4.25
C TRP A 733 -20.92 -6.92 -3.66
N LEU A 734 -19.65 -6.52 -3.64
CA LEU A 734 -18.56 -7.32 -3.08
C LEU A 734 -18.71 -7.51 -1.57
N GLY A 735 -19.06 -6.43 -0.84
CA GLY A 735 -19.32 -6.48 0.60
C GLY A 735 -20.52 -7.37 0.96
N ILE A 736 -21.53 -7.44 0.10
CA ILE A 736 -22.68 -8.34 0.25
C ILE A 736 -22.25 -9.80 0.03
N ILE A 737 -21.39 -10.08 -0.96
CA ILE A 737 -20.84 -11.43 -1.18
C ILE A 737 -20.01 -11.86 0.02
N THR A 738 -19.08 -11.03 0.49
CA THR A 738 -18.21 -11.38 1.62
C THR A 738 -19.03 -11.60 2.90
N GLN A 739 -20.09 -10.83 3.12
CA GLN A 739 -21.01 -11.09 4.24
C GLN A 739 -21.78 -12.40 4.08
N SER A 740 -22.23 -12.73 2.87
CA SER A 740 -22.85 -14.03 2.59
C SER A 740 -21.91 -15.19 2.87
N ILE A 741 -20.62 -15.04 2.56
CA ILE A 741 -19.58 -16.02 2.91
C ILE A 741 -19.43 -16.14 4.43
N ARG A 742 -19.34 -15.01 5.16
CA ARG A 742 -19.23 -15.03 6.64
C ARG A 742 -20.41 -15.72 7.31
N ASN A 743 -21.62 -15.52 6.77
CA ASN A 743 -22.86 -16.09 7.30
C ASN A 743 -23.09 -17.55 6.85
N ALA A 744 -22.34 -18.05 5.87
CA ALA A 744 -22.54 -19.41 5.36
C ALA A 744 -22.15 -20.43 6.45
N PRO A 745 -22.98 -21.46 6.69
CA PRO A 745 -22.67 -22.48 7.70
C PRO A 745 -21.39 -23.23 7.33
N TYR A 746 -20.37 -23.10 8.17
CA TYR A 746 -19.12 -23.84 8.05
C TYR A 746 -19.22 -25.16 8.82
N ASN A 747 -19.38 -26.27 8.10
CA ASN A 747 -19.51 -27.61 8.68
C ASN A 747 -18.16 -28.29 8.99
N GLY A 748 -17.06 -27.52 9.05
CA GLY A 748 -15.71 -28.05 9.27
C GLY A 748 -15.04 -28.65 8.03
N LYS A 749 -15.70 -28.67 6.86
CA LYS A 749 -15.10 -29.16 5.59
C LYS A 749 -14.87 -28.02 4.61
N PRO A 750 -13.68 -27.93 3.97
CA PRO A 750 -13.43 -26.95 2.91
C PRO A 750 -14.40 -27.13 1.74
N VAL A 751 -14.94 -26.01 1.25
CA VAL A 751 -15.74 -26.00 0.02
C VAL A 751 -14.81 -26.26 -1.17
N SER A 752 -15.16 -27.21 -2.05
CA SER A 752 -14.33 -27.55 -3.21
C SER A 752 -14.12 -26.34 -4.13
N ASN A 753 -12.97 -26.27 -4.82
CA ASN A 753 -12.63 -25.15 -5.71
C ASN A 753 -13.75 -24.84 -6.73
N GLY A 754 -14.29 -25.89 -7.38
CA GLY A 754 -15.39 -25.74 -8.35
C GLY A 754 -16.69 -25.23 -7.70
N GLN A 755 -17.00 -25.70 -6.49
CA GLN A 755 -18.17 -25.21 -5.75
C GLN A 755 -18.00 -23.76 -5.29
N GLN A 756 -16.80 -23.33 -4.91
CA GLN A 756 -16.53 -21.92 -4.60
C GLN A 756 -16.78 -21.03 -5.82
N MET A 757 -16.33 -21.44 -7.02
CA MET A 757 -16.60 -20.71 -8.25
C MET A 757 -18.10 -20.61 -8.57
N MET A 758 -18.86 -21.71 -8.41
CA MET A 758 -20.31 -21.69 -8.62
C MET A 758 -21.04 -20.84 -7.57
N ASN A 759 -20.58 -20.88 -6.31
CA ASN A 759 -21.12 -20.03 -5.26
C ASN A 759 -20.86 -18.55 -5.54
N PHE A 760 -19.67 -18.19 -6.05
CA PHE A 760 -19.39 -16.82 -6.47
C PHE A 760 -20.37 -16.32 -7.53
N VAL A 761 -20.66 -17.13 -8.55
CA VAL A 761 -21.64 -16.78 -9.61
C VAL A 761 -23.04 -16.53 -9.01
N LYS A 762 -23.49 -17.39 -8.08
CA LYS A 762 -24.77 -17.24 -7.39
C LYS A 762 -24.80 -15.99 -6.51
N TYR A 763 -23.79 -15.82 -5.66
CA TYR A 763 -23.70 -14.70 -4.73
C TYR A 763 -23.56 -13.36 -5.43
N ALA A 764 -22.84 -13.30 -6.56
CA ALA A 764 -22.79 -12.09 -7.38
C ALA A 764 -24.18 -11.74 -7.92
N SER A 765 -24.91 -12.72 -8.47
CA SER A 765 -26.27 -12.51 -8.98
C SER A 765 -27.25 -12.09 -7.87
N ASP A 766 -27.18 -12.72 -6.70
CA ASP A 766 -27.99 -12.37 -5.53
C ASP A 766 -27.64 -10.97 -4.98
N ALA A 767 -26.35 -10.61 -4.92
CA ALA A 767 -25.89 -9.32 -4.39
C ALA A 767 -26.42 -8.13 -5.18
N VAL A 768 -26.46 -8.25 -6.51
CA VAL A 768 -26.97 -7.19 -7.40
C VAL A 768 -28.42 -7.41 -7.83
N GLN A 769 -29.06 -8.50 -7.39
CA GLN A 769 -30.41 -8.90 -7.79
C GLN A 769 -30.60 -8.83 -9.33
N GLN A 770 -29.60 -9.32 -10.07
CA GLN A 770 -29.61 -9.37 -11.54
C GLN A 770 -29.16 -10.75 -12.03
N ASP A 771 -29.74 -11.20 -13.13
CA ASP A 771 -29.31 -12.42 -13.80
C ASP A 771 -27.98 -12.18 -14.55
N LEU A 772 -26.87 -12.55 -13.90
CA LEU A 772 -25.52 -12.43 -14.44
C LEU A 772 -25.10 -13.63 -15.31
N THR A 773 -26.01 -14.56 -15.65
CA THR A 773 -25.68 -15.79 -16.39
C THR A 773 -24.93 -15.51 -17.69
N ASP A 774 -25.41 -14.55 -18.51
CA ASP A 774 -24.77 -14.21 -19.79
C ASP A 774 -23.35 -13.65 -19.57
N PHE A 775 -23.16 -12.82 -18.54
CA PHE A 775 -21.85 -12.31 -18.16
C PHE A 775 -20.90 -13.45 -17.74
N PHE A 776 -21.37 -14.41 -16.95
CA PHE A 776 -20.55 -15.52 -16.48
C PHE A 776 -20.25 -16.60 -17.53
N ILE A 777 -21.09 -16.72 -18.56
CA ILE A 777 -20.77 -17.47 -19.77
C ILE A 777 -19.66 -16.76 -20.55
N LYS A 778 -19.81 -15.46 -20.82
CA LYS A 778 -18.81 -14.68 -21.58
C LYS A 778 -17.49 -14.48 -20.84
N SER A 779 -17.50 -14.52 -19.52
CA SER A 779 -16.30 -14.45 -18.69
C SER A 779 -15.69 -15.80 -18.34
N GLY A 780 -16.24 -16.90 -18.86
CA GLY A 780 -15.65 -18.24 -18.76
C GLY A 780 -15.79 -18.94 -17.41
N PHE A 781 -16.71 -18.50 -16.55
CA PHE A 781 -17.02 -19.18 -15.28
C PHE A 781 -17.98 -20.35 -15.48
N LEU A 782 -18.95 -20.20 -16.40
CA LEU A 782 -19.97 -21.21 -16.69
C LEU A 782 -19.59 -22.07 -17.90
N ILE A 783 -18.37 -22.62 -17.87
CA ILE A 783 -17.80 -23.51 -18.90
C ILE A 783 -17.19 -24.72 -18.19
N PRO A 784 -17.45 -25.97 -18.61
CA PRO A 784 -16.87 -27.14 -17.96
C PRO A 784 -15.34 -27.07 -17.87
N PHE A 785 -14.79 -27.55 -16.76
CA PHE A 785 -13.36 -27.52 -16.51
C PHE A 785 -12.97 -28.64 -15.56
N ASP A 786 -11.99 -29.47 -15.94
CA ASP A 786 -11.41 -30.48 -15.06
C ASP A 786 -9.89 -30.51 -15.26
N ALA A 787 -9.15 -29.80 -14.41
CA ALA A 787 -7.70 -29.72 -14.50
C ALA A 787 -7.05 -29.41 -13.15
N VAL A 788 -5.75 -29.69 -13.07
CA VAL A 788 -4.88 -29.23 -11.97
C VAL A 788 -4.35 -27.84 -12.33
N VAL A 789 -4.52 -26.89 -11.43
CA VAL A 789 -3.97 -25.54 -11.54
C VAL A 789 -2.86 -25.39 -10.51
N ASN A 790 -1.71 -24.89 -10.92
CA ASN A 790 -0.60 -24.60 -10.00
C ASN A 790 -0.70 -23.17 -9.46
N ASP A 791 -0.65 -23.02 -8.14
CA ASP A 791 -0.76 -21.74 -7.43
C ASP A 791 -0.09 -21.86 -6.05
N TYR A 792 1.25 -21.84 -6.04
CA TYR A 792 2.14 -22.25 -4.92
C TYR A 792 2.04 -23.73 -4.52
N THR A 793 0.84 -24.30 -4.58
CA THR A 793 0.56 -25.72 -4.41
C THR A 793 -0.42 -26.16 -5.50
N PRO A 794 -0.18 -27.29 -6.19
CA PRO A 794 -1.13 -27.81 -7.17
C PRO A 794 -2.49 -28.13 -6.53
N GLY A 795 -3.58 -27.70 -7.18
CA GLY A 795 -4.94 -28.01 -6.73
C GLY A 795 -5.86 -28.34 -7.91
N LYS A 796 -6.70 -29.35 -7.72
CA LYS A 796 -7.68 -29.77 -8.73
C LYS A 796 -8.90 -28.86 -8.71
N ILE A 797 -9.35 -28.46 -9.89
CA ILE A 797 -10.63 -27.76 -10.10
C ILE A 797 -11.47 -28.63 -11.02
N THR A 798 -12.68 -28.98 -10.56
CA THR A 798 -13.66 -29.74 -11.33
C THR A 798 -14.99 -28.98 -11.33
N ILE A 799 -15.47 -28.63 -12.52
CA ILE A 799 -16.76 -28.00 -12.80
C ILE A 799 -17.41 -28.81 -13.91
N THR A 800 -18.50 -29.49 -13.57
CA THR A 800 -19.27 -30.30 -14.52
C THR A 800 -20.41 -29.50 -15.15
N GLN A 801 -20.95 -29.99 -16.28
CA GLN A 801 -22.16 -29.41 -16.87
C GLN A 801 -23.34 -29.39 -15.87
N ALA A 802 -23.48 -30.43 -15.05
CA ALA A 802 -24.51 -30.48 -14.02
C ALA A 802 -24.36 -29.36 -12.97
N ASN A 803 -23.13 -29.03 -12.57
CA ASN A 803 -22.89 -27.90 -11.66
C ASN A 803 -23.31 -26.56 -12.29
N ILE A 804 -23.05 -26.39 -13.58
CA ILE A 804 -23.40 -25.20 -14.35
C ILE A 804 -24.92 -25.07 -14.49
N GLU A 805 -25.62 -26.13 -14.91
CA GLU A 805 -27.08 -26.09 -15.06
C GLU A 805 -27.79 -25.90 -13.71
N ALA A 806 -27.31 -26.52 -12.63
CA ALA A 806 -27.83 -26.26 -11.30
C ALA A 806 -27.63 -24.80 -10.87
N THR A 807 -26.52 -24.18 -11.27
CA THR A 807 -26.24 -22.76 -10.98
C THR A 807 -27.14 -21.83 -11.79
N LYS A 808 -27.35 -22.11 -13.08
CA LYS A 808 -28.29 -21.37 -13.94
C LYS A 808 -29.73 -21.50 -13.46
N ALA A 809 -30.15 -22.72 -13.09
CA ALA A 809 -31.49 -22.98 -12.56
C ALA A 809 -31.73 -22.23 -11.24
N TYR A 810 -30.73 -22.18 -10.35
CA TYR A 810 -30.81 -21.38 -9.12
C TYR A 810 -31.06 -19.90 -9.43
N ILE A 811 -30.31 -19.30 -10.36
CA ILE A 811 -30.45 -17.88 -10.72
C ILE A 811 -31.80 -17.63 -11.41
N ALA A 812 -32.20 -18.49 -12.35
CA ALA A 812 -33.48 -18.38 -13.05
C ALA A 812 -34.67 -18.43 -12.07
N ALA A 813 -34.59 -19.27 -11.03
CA ALA A 813 -35.64 -19.37 -10.01
C ALA A 813 -35.85 -18.07 -9.21
N LYS A 814 -34.84 -17.20 -9.14
CA LYS A 814 -34.94 -15.87 -8.49
C LYS A 814 -35.74 -14.86 -9.30
N LYS A 815 -35.90 -15.08 -10.61
CA LYS A 815 -36.59 -14.17 -11.55
C LYS A 815 -36.00 -12.75 -11.55
N TYR A 816 -34.68 -12.64 -11.36
CA TYR A 816 -34.00 -11.35 -11.43
C TYR A 816 -34.00 -10.80 -12.86
N PRO A 817 -34.09 -9.47 -13.05
CA PRO A 817 -33.90 -8.85 -14.36
C PRO A 817 -32.46 -9.04 -14.86
N LYS A 818 -32.27 -9.02 -16.18
CA LYS A 818 -30.92 -8.94 -16.75
C LYS A 818 -30.31 -7.56 -16.51
N PRO A 819 -28.96 -7.44 -16.50
CA PRO A 819 -28.30 -6.14 -16.52
C PRO A 819 -28.75 -5.29 -17.69
N ARG A 820 -28.90 -3.97 -17.46
CA ARG A 820 -29.29 -3.01 -18.51
C ARG A 820 -28.43 -3.14 -19.77
N SER A 821 -27.12 -3.31 -19.60
CA SER A 821 -26.19 -3.54 -20.69
C SER A 821 -26.01 -5.05 -20.98
N PRO A 822 -26.39 -5.56 -22.17
CA PRO A 822 -26.13 -6.95 -22.57
C PRO A 822 -24.66 -7.22 -22.90
N VAL A 823 -23.83 -6.17 -23.05
CA VAL A 823 -22.40 -6.24 -23.36
C VAL A 823 -21.54 -5.76 -22.19
N LEU A 824 -21.99 -6.01 -20.96
CA LEU A 824 -21.27 -5.68 -19.73
C LEU A 824 -19.82 -6.20 -19.73
N HIS A 825 -19.59 -7.38 -20.30
CA HIS A 825 -18.28 -8.00 -20.40
C HIS A 825 -17.27 -7.26 -21.30
N TYR A 826 -17.64 -6.13 -21.94
CA TYR A 826 -16.72 -5.23 -22.64
C TYR A 826 -16.34 -3.97 -21.85
N ILE A 827 -16.82 -3.81 -20.61
CA ILE A 827 -16.47 -2.64 -19.80
C ILE A 827 -14.98 -2.64 -19.42
N THR A 828 -14.41 -1.45 -19.39
CA THR A 828 -13.06 -1.10 -18.92
C THR A 828 -13.13 0.26 -18.23
N ALA A 829 -12.09 0.67 -17.50
CA ALA A 829 -12.07 2.02 -16.93
C ALA A 829 -12.11 3.13 -18.02
N ARG A 830 -11.69 2.81 -19.26
CA ARG A 830 -11.66 3.77 -20.38
C ARG A 830 -13.00 4.03 -21.04
N ASN A 831 -13.91 3.05 -21.03
CA ASN A 831 -15.23 3.15 -21.66
C ASN A 831 -16.39 3.14 -20.64
N MET A 832 -16.09 3.08 -19.33
CA MET A 832 -17.07 3.05 -18.25
C MET A 832 -18.10 4.19 -18.35
N TYR A 833 -17.67 5.37 -18.80
CA TYR A 833 -18.55 6.52 -19.00
C TYR A 833 -19.72 6.23 -19.97
N MET A 834 -19.49 5.44 -21.02
CA MET A 834 -20.53 5.05 -21.97
C MET A 834 -21.57 4.15 -21.32
N TYR A 835 -21.16 3.25 -20.41
CA TYR A 835 -22.07 2.42 -19.63
C TYR A 835 -22.87 3.24 -18.61
N LYS A 836 -22.21 4.15 -17.88
CA LYS A 836 -22.85 5.03 -16.90
C LYS A 836 -24.01 5.82 -17.50
N ASN A 837 -23.80 6.37 -18.71
CA ASN A 837 -24.77 7.23 -19.38
C ASN A 837 -25.59 6.51 -20.46
N ASN A 838 -25.40 5.21 -20.66
CA ASN A 838 -26.07 4.39 -21.67
C ASN A 838 -25.99 5.00 -23.08
N LEU A 839 -24.77 5.31 -23.53
CA LEU A 839 -24.52 5.97 -24.82
C LEU A 839 -24.38 4.95 -25.96
N ASN A 840 -24.88 5.36 -27.14
CA ASN A 840 -24.84 4.58 -28.37
C ASN A 840 -23.75 5.09 -29.31
N PRO A 841 -23.14 4.21 -30.11
CA PRO A 841 -22.05 4.58 -30.99
C PRO A 841 -22.55 5.53 -32.06
N GLU A 842 -21.76 6.56 -32.35
CA GLU A 842 -22.03 7.54 -33.39
C GLU A 842 -20.87 7.54 -34.38
N GLY A 843 -21.16 7.62 -35.67
CA GLY A 843 -20.15 7.71 -36.71
C GLY A 843 -20.76 7.60 -38.10
N THR A 844 -19.97 7.96 -39.10
CA THR A 844 -20.36 7.81 -40.52
C THR A 844 -19.61 6.62 -41.11
N ILE A 845 -20.38 5.63 -41.58
CA ILE A 845 -19.86 4.42 -42.23
C ILE A 845 -18.83 4.76 -43.31
N ASN A 846 -17.78 3.95 -43.41
CA ASN A 846 -16.65 4.07 -44.33
C ASN A 846 -15.80 5.36 -44.15
N THR A 847 -15.87 6.00 -42.99
CA THR A 847 -15.04 7.19 -42.67
C THR A 847 -14.34 7.05 -41.31
N GLY A 848 -13.40 7.95 -41.01
CA GLY A 848 -12.81 8.07 -39.67
C GLY A 848 -11.84 6.95 -39.30
N PHE A 849 -11.19 6.31 -40.28
CA PHE A 849 -10.14 5.32 -40.02
C PHE A 849 -8.98 5.40 -41.02
N THR A 850 -7.82 4.87 -40.62
CA THR A 850 -6.67 4.61 -41.50
C THR A 850 -6.22 3.16 -41.38
N ILE A 851 -5.63 2.62 -42.44
CA ILE A 851 -5.09 1.24 -42.46
C ILE A 851 -3.62 1.28 -42.06
N ASP A 852 -3.22 0.37 -41.19
CA ASP A 852 -1.86 0.24 -40.69
C ASP A 852 -1.42 -1.23 -40.72
N ASN A 853 -0.47 -1.54 -41.60
CA ASN A 853 0.11 -2.87 -41.77
C ASN A 853 1.50 -2.99 -41.12
N THR A 854 1.92 -1.97 -40.36
CA THR A 854 3.25 -1.91 -39.75
C THR A 854 3.27 -2.39 -38.30
N ILE A 855 2.09 -2.46 -37.65
CA ILE A 855 1.94 -2.81 -36.23
C ILE A 855 2.47 -4.20 -35.88
N ALA A 856 2.22 -5.19 -36.74
CA ALA A 856 2.70 -6.56 -36.56
C ALA A 856 2.88 -7.27 -37.92
N PRO A 857 3.94 -8.08 -38.09
CA PRO A 857 4.19 -8.78 -39.35
C PRO A 857 3.00 -9.60 -39.84
N GLY A 858 2.62 -9.41 -41.11
CA GLY A 858 1.55 -10.16 -41.77
C GLY A 858 0.13 -9.86 -41.26
N LYS A 859 -0.07 -8.80 -40.46
CA LYS A 859 -1.35 -8.43 -39.87
C LYS A 859 -1.78 -7.03 -40.31
N THR A 860 -3.08 -6.87 -40.53
CA THR A 860 -3.69 -5.58 -40.88
C THR A 860 -4.46 -5.03 -39.68
N TYR A 861 -4.24 -3.76 -39.38
CA TYR A 861 -4.99 -3.03 -38.37
C TYR A 861 -5.69 -1.83 -38.99
N TYR A 862 -6.86 -1.50 -38.45
CA TYR A 862 -7.57 -0.27 -38.72
C TYR A 862 -7.46 0.64 -37.50
N ARG A 863 -6.93 1.84 -37.68
CA ARG A 863 -6.90 2.86 -36.64
C ARG A 863 -8.15 3.70 -36.74
N ILE A 864 -9.07 3.48 -35.82
CA ILE A 864 -10.35 4.16 -35.75
C ILE A 864 -10.18 5.45 -34.95
N ALA A 865 -10.60 6.58 -35.50
CA ALA A 865 -10.56 7.88 -34.83
C ALA A 865 -11.83 8.14 -34.01
N HIS A 866 -11.69 8.36 -32.70
CA HIS A 866 -12.84 8.58 -31.81
C HIS A 866 -13.49 9.97 -31.96
N THR A 867 -12.84 10.90 -32.66
CA THR A 867 -13.46 12.16 -33.08
C THR A 867 -14.60 11.94 -34.08
N VAL A 868 -14.56 10.84 -34.83
CA VAL A 868 -15.60 10.41 -35.77
C VAL A 868 -16.46 9.31 -35.15
N TRP A 869 -15.82 8.27 -34.61
CA TRP A 869 -16.48 7.12 -33.99
C TRP A 869 -16.58 7.28 -32.48
N LYS A 870 -17.62 7.99 -32.03
CA LYS A 870 -17.85 8.30 -30.61
C LYS A 870 -18.59 7.16 -29.91
N ASN A 871 -18.50 7.14 -28.58
CA ASN A 871 -19.32 6.32 -27.68
C ASN A 871 -19.25 4.80 -27.86
N ALA A 872 -18.31 4.28 -28.67
CA ALA A 872 -18.09 2.85 -28.77
C ALA A 872 -17.49 2.29 -27.47
N VAL A 873 -17.95 1.12 -27.03
CA VAL A 873 -17.35 0.37 -25.91
C VAL A 873 -16.35 -0.68 -26.37
N ALA A 874 -16.56 -1.23 -27.56
CA ALA A 874 -15.67 -2.18 -28.22
C ALA A 874 -15.86 -2.12 -29.74
N PHE A 875 -14.98 -2.81 -30.46
CA PHE A 875 -15.05 -2.97 -31.90
C PHE A 875 -15.05 -4.46 -32.25
N GLU A 876 -16.05 -4.90 -33.00
CA GLU A 876 -16.17 -6.29 -33.47
C GLU A 876 -15.76 -6.34 -34.94
N THR A 877 -14.76 -7.15 -35.28
CA THR A 877 -14.52 -7.55 -36.66
C THR A 877 -15.28 -8.83 -36.94
N ILE A 878 -16.02 -8.82 -38.03
CA ILE A 878 -16.95 -9.89 -38.36
C ILE A 878 -16.73 -10.39 -39.78
N THR A 879 -17.04 -11.66 -40.02
CA THR A 879 -17.11 -12.25 -41.36
C THR A 879 -18.30 -11.71 -42.17
N ALA A 880 -18.38 -12.09 -43.45
CA ALA A 880 -19.54 -11.82 -44.31
C ALA A 880 -20.84 -12.41 -43.75
N ASP A 881 -20.80 -13.62 -43.17
CA ASP A 881 -21.93 -14.31 -42.52
C ASP A 881 -22.25 -13.80 -41.10
N LYS A 882 -21.80 -12.58 -40.77
CA LYS A 882 -22.06 -11.87 -39.51
C LYS A 882 -21.54 -12.57 -38.24
N LYS A 883 -20.56 -13.48 -38.37
CA LYS A 883 -19.89 -14.11 -37.22
C LYS A 883 -18.76 -13.22 -36.71
N VAL A 884 -18.73 -12.97 -35.39
CA VAL A 884 -17.63 -12.22 -34.76
C VAL A 884 -16.35 -13.05 -34.79
N LEU A 885 -15.31 -12.49 -35.43
CA LEU A 885 -13.97 -13.07 -35.50
C LEU A 885 -13.06 -12.58 -34.40
N PHE A 886 -13.14 -11.28 -34.13
CA PHE A 886 -12.26 -10.63 -33.17
C PHE A 886 -12.95 -9.45 -32.52
N VAL A 887 -12.75 -9.29 -31.22
CA VAL A 887 -13.18 -8.12 -30.45
C VAL A 887 -11.95 -7.32 -30.03
N THR A 888 -11.99 -6.01 -30.24
CA THR A 888 -10.99 -5.06 -29.76
C THR A 888 -11.62 -4.13 -28.74
N THR A 889 -10.99 -3.98 -27.57
CA THR A 889 -11.41 -3.03 -26.54
C THR A 889 -11.13 -1.59 -26.97
N TYR A 890 -11.98 -0.67 -26.51
CA TYR A 890 -11.81 0.75 -26.70
C TYR A 890 -10.41 1.23 -26.28
N ALA A 891 -9.80 2.07 -27.11
CA ALA A 891 -8.47 2.67 -26.92
C ALA A 891 -7.29 1.69 -26.93
N THR A 892 -7.44 0.50 -27.54
CA THR A 892 -6.30 -0.39 -27.80
C THR A 892 -5.22 0.35 -28.60
N GLY A 893 -3.98 0.34 -28.10
CA GLY A 893 -2.83 0.97 -28.74
C GLY A 893 -2.72 2.49 -28.56
N ASP A 894 -3.60 3.15 -27.78
CA ASP A 894 -3.57 4.60 -27.57
C ASP A 894 -4.02 4.98 -26.15
N LEU A 895 -3.04 5.29 -25.29
CA LEU A 895 -3.29 5.69 -23.90
C LEU A 895 -4.08 7.00 -23.77
N THR A 896 -4.08 7.86 -24.79
CA THR A 896 -4.84 9.12 -24.79
C THR A 896 -6.33 8.92 -25.02
N GLY A 897 -6.73 7.73 -25.50
CA GLY A 897 -8.12 7.40 -25.80
C GLY A 897 -8.67 8.13 -27.01
N LYS A 898 -7.83 8.65 -27.91
CA LYS A 898 -8.26 9.35 -29.14
C LYS A 898 -8.51 8.41 -30.31
N THR A 899 -7.89 7.24 -30.31
CA THR A 899 -8.00 6.24 -31.37
C THR A 899 -8.07 4.82 -30.82
N THR A 900 -8.47 3.85 -31.65
CA THR A 900 -8.36 2.41 -31.37
C THR A 900 -7.73 1.68 -32.54
N LEU A 901 -6.73 0.83 -32.27
CA LEU A 901 -6.15 -0.12 -33.21
C LEU A 901 -6.96 -1.42 -33.25
N VAL A 902 -7.81 -1.57 -34.26
CA VAL A 902 -8.66 -2.75 -34.47
C VAL A 902 -7.98 -3.74 -35.40
N TYR A 903 -7.74 -4.96 -34.91
CA TYR A 903 -7.17 -6.03 -35.74
C TYR A 903 -8.19 -6.54 -36.75
N PHE A 904 -7.82 -6.55 -38.03
CA PHE A 904 -8.67 -6.98 -39.14
C PHE A 904 -8.08 -8.24 -39.80
N PRO A 905 -8.49 -9.46 -39.38
CA PRO A 905 -7.98 -10.70 -39.96
C PRO A 905 -8.40 -10.85 -41.43
N LYS A 906 -7.66 -11.67 -42.19
CA LYS A 906 -7.85 -11.82 -43.66
C LYS A 906 -9.28 -12.19 -44.08
N ASN A 907 -10.02 -12.93 -43.25
CA ASN A 907 -11.40 -13.35 -43.49
C ASN A 907 -12.46 -12.39 -42.90
N ALA A 908 -12.06 -11.23 -42.37
CA ALA A 908 -12.99 -10.21 -41.92
C ALA A 908 -13.61 -9.47 -43.11
N GLY A 909 -14.92 -9.24 -43.02
CA GLY A 909 -15.70 -8.45 -43.97
C GLY A 909 -15.93 -7.02 -43.49
N ASN A 910 -16.31 -6.88 -42.23
CA ASN A 910 -16.80 -5.61 -41.69
C ASN A 910 -16.21 -5.35 -40.29
N ILE A 911 -16.25 -4.08 -39.88
CA ILE A 911 -15.93 -3.64 -38.51
C ILE A 911 -17.19 -2.96 -37.96
N TYR A 912 -17.60 -3.30 -36.75
CA TYR A 912 -18.71 -2.66 -36.06
C TYR A 912 -18.23 -1.99 -34.78
N ALA A 913 -18.71 -0.77 -34.53
CA ALA A 913 -18.67 -0.13 -33.22
C ALA A 913 -19.82 -0.69 -32.37
N VAL A 914 -19.52 -1.11 -31.15
CA VAL A 914 -20.52 -1.65 -30.20
C VAL A 914 -20.87 -0.58 -29.18
N GLY A 915 -22.16 -0.36 -28.90
CA GLY A 915 -22.67 0.52 -27.85
C GLY A 915 -22.85 -0.15 -26.51
N ALA A 916 -23.00 0.64 -25.45
CA ALA A 916 -23.23 0.10 -24.10
C ALA A 916 -24.55 -0.69 -23.99
N ASP A 917 -25.56 -0.35 -24.79
CA ASP A 917 -26.83 -1.07 -24.89
C ASP A 917 -26.75 -2.32 -25.79
N GLY A 918 -25.59 -2.58 -26.41
CA GLY A 918 -25.39 -3.65 -27.38
C GLY A 918 -25.80 -3.29 -28.81
N THR A 919 -26.07 -2.02 -29.13
CA THR A 919 -26.24 -1.57 -30.52
C THR A 919 -24.93 -1.76 -31.30
N ARG A 920 -25.02 -2.24 -32.56
CA ARG A 920 -23.87 -2.38 -33.46
C ARG A 920 -24.02 -1.40 -34.62
N LEU A 921 -23.09 -0.47 -34.78
CA LEU A 921 -23.04 0.47 -35.90
C LEU A 921 -21.86 0.14 -36.83
N PRO A 922 -22.08 -0.14 -38.13
CA PRO A 922 -21.00 -0.56 -39.03
C PRO A 922 -20.05 0.62 -39.33
N ILE A 923 -18.77 0.39 -39.09
CA ILE A 923 -17.66 1.29 -39.45
C ILE A 923 -17.22 1.07 -40.88
N LEU A 924 -17.08 -0.19 -41.26
CA LEU A 924 -16.64 -0.62 -42.57
C LEU A 924 -17.66 -1.60 -43.10
N SER A 925 -18.22 -1.31 -44.28
CA SER A 925 -19.08 -2.24 -45.02
C SER A 925 -18.36 -2.65 -46.29
N ARG A 926 -17.73 -3.84 -46.32
CA ARG A 926 -17.27 -4.45 -47.58
C ARG A 926 -18.36 -5.31 -48.23
N PHE A 927 -19.43 -5.61 -47.48
CA PHE A 927 -20.63 -6.31 -47.95
C PHE A 927 -21.85 -5.40 -47.75
N GLN A 928 -22.66 -5.21 -48.79
CA GLN A 928 -23.88 -4.39 -48.73
C GLN A 928 -24.93 -5.02 -47.78
N PRO A 929 -25.77 -4.23 -47.07
CA PRO A 929 -26.84 -4.79 -46.25
C PRO A 929 -27.93 -5.45 -47.11
N GLU A 930 -28.34 -6.66 -46.76
CA GLU A 930 -29.52 -7.32 -47.31
C GLU A 930 -30.77 -6.46 -47.08
N SER A 931 -31.46 -6.20 -48.18
CA SER A 931 -32.67 -5.40 -48.32
C SER A 931 -33.82 -5.87 -47.44
N VAL A 932 -34.43 -4.94 -46.71
CA VAL A 932 -35.82 -5.05 -46.24
C VAL A 932 -36.72 -5.12 -47.47
N THR A 933 -37.46 -6.22 -47.57
CA THR A 933 -38.46 -6.49 -48.60
C THR A 933 -39.59 -5.44 -48.58
N LYS A 934 -39.66 -4.62 -49.63
CA LYS A 934 -40.93 -4.25 -50.25
C LYS A 934 -40.79 -4.41 -51.76
N THR A 935 -41.57 -5.37 -52.26
CA THR A 935 -41.85 -5.79 -53.63
C THR A 935 -41.41 -4.84 -54.75
N ILE A 936 -40.47 -5.32 -55.56
CA ILE A 936 -40.33 -5.02 -57.00
C ILE A 936 -40.19 -6.39 -57.69
N PRO A 937 -41.01 -6.73 -58.70
CA PRO A 937 -40.66 -7.83 -59.60
C PRO A 937 -39.65 -7.36 -60.66
N ASP A 938 -38.65 -8.23 -60.81
CA ASP A 938 -37.91 -8.58 -62.02
C ASP A 938 -36.73 -7.71 -62.48
N LYS A 939 -35.53 -8.22 -62.10
CA LYS A 939 -34.22 -7.98 -62.71
C LYS A 939 -34.15 -8.55 -64.16
N PRO A 940 -33.09 -8.28 -64.95
CA PRO A 940 -31.84 -9.04 -64.78
C PRO A 940 -30.55 -8.18 -64.79
N ASN A 941 -29.62 -8.61 -63.91
CA ASN A 941 -28.15 -8.72 -64.06
C ASN A 941 -27.32 -7.44 -64.23
N GLU A 942 -26.53 -7.07 -63.21
CA GLU A 942 -25.10 -7.43 -63.01
C GLU A 942 -24.15 -6.61 -63.88
N PHE A 943 -23.14 -6.00 -63.27
CA PHE A 943 -21.74 -6.27 -63.57
C PHE A 943 -20.86 -5.54 -62.55
N GLU A 944 -19.98 -6.32 -61.93
CA GLU A 944 -18.77 -5.89 -61.23
C GLU A 944 -17.89 -5.00 -62.13
N ASP A 945 -16.96 -4.25 -61.53
CA ASP A 945 -15.62 -4.19 -62.10
C ASP A 945 -14.58 -3.83 -61.02
N THR A 946 -14.03 -4.88 -60.42
CA THR A 946 -12.63 -4.97 -60.01
C THR A 946 -11.75 -5.05 -61.25
N TYR A 947 -11.27 -3.96 -61.84
CA TYR A 947 -10.09 -3.99 -62.71
C TYR A 947 -9.34 -2.65 -62.71
N SER A 948 -8.05 -2.71 -62.40
CA SER A 948 -7.07 -1.74 -62.87
C SER A 948 -6.95 -1.91 -64.38
N ASP A 949 -7.48 -0.98 -65.17
CA ASP A 949 -7.33 -1.07 -66.63
C ASP A 949 -6.89 0.25 -67.26
N THR A 950 -5.83 0.17 -68.05
CA THR A 950 -5.05 1.25 -68.67
C THR A 950 -5.67 1.74 -69.99
N THR A 951 -6.90 1.30 -70.30
CA THR A 951 -7.57 1.41 -71.61
C THR A 951 -8.56 2.57 -71.75
N ILE A 952 -9.01 3.20 -70.64
CA ILE A 952 -9.88 4.40 -70.67
C ILE A 952 -9.13 5.61 -70.12
N LYS A 953 -8.91 6.62 -70.96
CA LYS A 953 -8.26 7.88 -70.58
C LYS A 953 -9.21 9.06 -70.81
N ILE A 954 -9.34 9.96 -69.81
CA ILE A 954 -10.11 11.20 -69.92
C ILE A 954 -9.23 12.38 -69.51
N TRP A 955 -9.03 13.36 -70.40
CA TRP A 955 -8.17 14.51 -70.13
C TRP A 955 -8.47 15.73 -71.02
N PRO A 956 -8.28 16.97 -70.53
CA PRO A 956 -7.96 17.31 -69.14
C PRO A 956 -9.17 17.08 -68.22
N ASN A 957 -8.88 16.70 -66.97
CA ASN A 957 -9.86 16.64 -65.88
C ASN A 957 -9.21 17.35 -64.67
N PRO A 958 -9.60 18.61 -64.36
CA PRO A 958 -10.83 19.26 -64.80
C PRO A 958 -10.81 19.77 -66.27
N ALA A 959 -11.96 19.66 -66.93
CA ALA A 959 -12.24 20.17 -68.27
C ALA A 959 -12.65 21.65 -68.22
N ARG A 960 -12.08 22.49 -69.09
CA ARG A 960 -12.50 23.92 -69.21
C ARG A 960 -13.66 24.08 -70.20
N ASN A 961 -13.35 23.93 -71.49
CA ASN A 961 -14.31 24.04 -72.60
C ASN A 961 -14.60 22.70 -73.26
N SER A 962 -13.67 21.75 -73.18
CA SER A 962 -13.81 20.39 -73.69
C SER A 962 -12.89 19.42 -72.96
N PHE A 963 -13.18 18.12 -73.02
CA PHE A 963 -12.26 17.05 -72.64
C PHE A 963 -12.13 16.02 -73.78
N LYS A 964 -11.02 15.31 -73.82
CA LYS A 964 -10.83 14.14 -74.67
C LYS A 964 -11.13 12.87 -73.88
N ILE A 965 -11.76 11.90 -74.53
CA ILE A 965 -11.93 10.55 -74.02
C ILE A 965 -11.40 9.56 -75.06
N ALA A 966 -10.51 8.68 -74.62
CA ALA A 966 -10.03 7.55 -75.39
C ALA A 966 -10.48 6.27 -74.70
N ALA A 967 -11.16 5.40 -75.45
CA ALA A 967 -11.59 4.09 -75.02
C ALA A 967 -11.56 3.16 -76.25
N ASP A 968 -11.35 1.87 -76.04
CA ASP A 968 -11.35 0.88 -77.12
C ASP A 968 -12.76 0.73 -77.71
N SER A 969 -12.92 1.10 -78.98
CA SER A 969 -14.20 1.07 -79.68
C SER A 969 -14.68 -0.34 -80.03
N THR A 970 -13.84 -1.37 -79.85
CA THR A 970 -14.27 -2.77 -79.92
C THR A 970 -15.00 -3.22 -78.65
N ILE A 971 -14.83 -2.49 -77.53
CA ILE A 971 -15.39 -2.84 -76.22
C ILE A 971 -16.59 -1.94 -75.86
N PHE A 972 -16.53 -0.65 -76.20
CA PHE A 972 -17.54 0.34 -75.79
C PHE A 972 -18.29 0.93 -76.99
N LYS A 973 -19.62 0.85 -76.97
CA LYS A 973 -20.47 1.29 -78.08
C LYS A 973 -20.97 2.73 -77.92
N ARG A 974 -21.25 3.14 -76.67
CA ARG A 974 -21.81 4.46 -76.33
C ARG A 974 -21.32 4.97 -74.98
N ALA A 975 -21.20 6.28 -74.86
CA ALA A 975 -21.02 6.98 -73.60
C ALA A 975 -22.14 7.99 -73.38
N THR A 976 -22.65 8.05 -72.16
CA THR A 976 -23.64 9.03 -71.71
C THR A 976 -23.08 9.79 -70.52
N MET A 977 -22.93 11.09 -70.67
CA MET A 977 -22.62 11.98 -69.56
C MET A 977 -23.91 12.35 -68.83
N ILE A 978 -23.91 12.18 -67.52
CA ILE A 978 -25.03 12.46 -66.62
C ILE A 978 -24.60 13.47 -65.55
N ASN A 979 -25.55 14.28 -65.06
CA ASN A 979 -25.33 15.13 -63.89
C ASN A 979 -25.37 14.31 -62.57
N THR A 980 -25.08 14.93 -61.43
CA THR A 980 -25.10 14.26 -60.11
C THR A 980 -26.47 13.77 -59.66
N LYS A 981 -27.55 14.19 -60.33
CA LYS A 981 -28.92 13.70 -60.12
C LYS A 981 -29.27 12.51 -61.03
N GLY A 982 -28.31 12.00 -61.82
CA GLY A 982 -28.50 10.87 -62.72
C GLY A 982 -29.15 11.20 -64.06
N GLN A 983 -29.40 12.48 -64.36
CA GLN A 983 -30.05 12.89 -65.60
C GLN A 983 -29.03 13.00 -66.75
N PRO A 984 -29.31 12.43 -67.94
CA PRO A 984 -28.42 12.53 -69.09
C PRO A 984 -28.34 13.98 -69.59
N VAL A 985 -27.11 14.49 -69.70
CA VAL A 985 -26.81 15.84 -70.18
C VAL A 985 -26.15 15.83 -71.55
N LYS A 986 -25.48 14.73 -71.94
CA LYS A 986 -24.88 14.58 -73.27
C LYS A 986 -24.62 13.11 -73.59
N GLN A 987 -24.90 12.67 -74.81
CA GLN A 987 -24.57 11.33 -75.29
C GLN A 987 -23.64 11.40 -76.50
N PHE A 988 -22.68 10.49 -76.60
CA PHE A 988 -21.74 10.42 -77.71
C PHE A 988 -21.26 8.98 -77.96
N SER A 989 -20.95 8.68 -79.23
CA SER A 989 -20.32 7.41 -79.62
C SER A 989 -18.80 7.46 -79.41
N LEU A 990 -18.22 6.30 -79.14
CA LEU A 990 -16.79 6.13 -78.90
C LEU A 990 -16.20 5.40 -80.11
N ASN A 991 -15.46 6.12 -80.93
CA ASN A 991 -14.62 5.53 -81.97
C ASN A 991 -13.25 6.21 -81.88
N GLY A 992 -12.27 5.51 -81.30
CA GLY A 992 -10.97 6.07 -80.94
C GLY A 992 -11.04 7.21 -79.91
N THR A 993 -10.09 8.15 -80.00
CA THR A 993 -10.06 9.33 -79.11
C THR A 993 -11.01 10.41 -79.62
N LYS A 994 -12.01 10.78 -78.81
CA LYS A 994 -13.01 11.82 -79.12
C LYS A 994 -12.82 13.05 -78.24
N SER A 995 -12.94 14.23 -78.83
CA SER A 995 -13.05 15.50 -78.08
C SER A 995 -14.53 15.84 -77.85
N ILE A 996 -14.91 16.10 -76.61
CA ILE A 996 -16.27 16.39 -76.16
C ILE A 996 -16.32 17.82 -75.65
N SER A 997 -17.02 18.70 -76.36
CA SER A 997 -17.30 20.06 -75.89
C SER A 997 -18.28 20.04 -74.71
N VAL A 998 -17.99 20.85 -73.69
CA VAL A 998 -18.80 21.02 -72.48
C VAL A 998 -19.07 22.49 -72.17
N THR A 999 -18.91 23.39 -73.16
CA THR A 999 -19.12 24.85 -73.01
C THR A 999 -20.52 25.23 -72.54
N ASN A 1000 -21.53 24.42 -72.88
CA ASN A 1000 -22.94 24.72 -72.59
C ASN A 1000 -23.43 24.05 -71.29
N LEU A 1001 -22.54 23.43 -70.52
CA LEU A 1001 -22.87 22.79 -69.25
C LEU A 1001 -22.40 23.65 -68.05
N PRO A 1002 -23.16 23.71 -66.96
CA PRO A 1002 -22.72 24.37 -65.72
C PRO A 1002 -21.41 23.79 -65.17
N ILE A 1003 -20.63 24.63 -64.48
CA ILE A 1003 -19.47 24.20 -63.68
C ILE A 1003 -19.94 23.18 -62.63
N GLY A 1004 -19.22 22.08 -62.48
CA GLY A 1004 -19.62 21.00 -61.57
C GLY A 1004 -19.03 19.64 -61.91
N THR A 1005 -19.40 18.64 -61.11
CA THR A 1005 -19.03 17.25 -61.34
C THR A 1005 -20.09 16.54 -62.19
N TYR A 1006 -19.63 15.80 -63.21
CA TYR A 1006 -20.45 14.94 -64.04
C TYR A 1006 -19.88 13.53 -64.07
N LEU A 1007 -20.72 12.57 -64.43
CA LEU A 1007 -20.33 11.17 -64.59
C LEU A 1007 -20.48 10.78 -66.05
N ILE A 1008 -19.50 10.09 -66.62
CA ILE A 1008 -19.56 9.50 -67.95
C ILE A 1008 -19.80 8.01 -67.75
N VAL A 1009 -20.98 7.57 -68.16
CA VAL A 1009 -21.41 6.17 -68.17
C VAL A 1009 -21.06 5.58 -69.53
N LEU A 1010 -20.07 4.71 -69.56
CA LEU A 1010 -19.58 3.95 -70.72
C LEU A 1010 -20.29 2.61 -70.73
N GLU A 1011 -20.98 2.28 -71.82
CA GLU A 1011 -21.70 1.00 -71.97
C GLU A 1011 -20.88 0.05 -72.84
N ARG A 1012 -20.58 -1.13 -72.28
CA ARG A 1012 -19.89 -2.22 -72.98
C ARG A 1012 -20.87 -2.98 -73.89
N ASN A 1013 -20.34 -3.79 -74.80
CA ASN A 1013 -21.15 -4.63 -75.70
C ASN A 1013 -22.03 -5.66 -74.97
N ASP A 1014 -21.70 -6.03 -73.73
CA ASP A 1014 -22.46 -6.95 -72.88
C ASP A 1014 -23.51 -6.24 -71.99
N HIS A 1015 -23.77 -4.95 -72.24
CA HIS A 1015 -24.68 -4.07 -71.48
C HIS A 1015 -24.22 -3.67 -70.08
N SER A 1016 -23.04 -4.13 -69.63
CA SER A 1016 -22.41 -3.62 -68.41
C SER A 1016 -21.99 -2.15 -68.56
N LYS A 1017 -21.91 -1.44 -67.43
CA LYS A 1017 -21.66 0.00 -67.41
C LYS A 1017 -20.47 0.35 -66.54
N ILE A 1018 -19.51 1.07 -67.11
CA ILE A 1018 -18.38 1.67 -66.39
C ILE A 1018 -18.63 3.16 -66.22
N ILE A 1019 -18.41 3.67 -65.01
CA ILE A 1019 -18.61 5.09 -64.69
C ILE A 1019 -17.26 5.78 -64.46
N LYS A 1020 -17.03 6.91 -65.14
CA LYS A 1020 -15.86 7.77 -64.93
C LYS A 1020 -16.30 9.18 -64.54
N LYS A 1021 -15.58 9.81 -63.61
CA LYS A 1021 -15.86 11.19 -63.18
C LYS A 1021 -15.16 12.21 -64.08
N ILE A 1022 -15.86 13.27 -64.47
CA ILE A 1022 -15.30 14.46 -65.12
C ILE A 1022 -15.75 15.72 -64.37
N VAL A 1023 -14.81 16.60 -64.06
CA VAL A 1023 -15.09 17.90 -63.42
C VAL A 1023 -15.00 18.98 -64.49
N ILE A 1024 -16.05 19.79 -64.65
CA ILE A 1024 -15.99 21.00 -65.45
C ILE A 1024 -15.60 22.15 -64.53
N ASN A 1025 -14.49 22.83 -64.83
CA ASN A 1025 -14.03 24.00 -64.10
C ASN A 1025 -13.51 25.05 -65.09
N ARG A 1026 -14.09 26.25 -65.08
CA ARG A 1026 -13.64 27.38 -65.92
C ARG A 1026 -13.01 28.43 -65.00
N PRO A 1027 -11.86 29.02 -65.39
CA PRO A 1027 -11.29 30.14 -64.65
C PRO A 1027 -12.23 31.34 -64.64
#